data_AF-A0A177BC09-F1
#
_entry.id   AF-A0A177BC09-F1
#
_cell.length_a   1.000
_cell.length_b   1.000
_cell.length_c   1.000
_cell.angle_alpha   90.00
_cell.angle_beta   90.00
_cell.angle_gamma   90.00
#
_symmetry.space_group_name_H-M   'P 1'
#
loop_
_entity.id
_entity.type
_entity.pdbx_description
1 polymer ?
#
loop_
_entity_poly.entity_id
_entity_poly.type
_entity_poly.pdbx_seq_one_letter_code
_entity_poly.pdbx_strand_id
1 'polypeptide(L)'
;MTCRMEQGGKFVYIKSSGNQEIVVRFPPEASGFLHIGHAKAALLNQYYQKQFNGKLIMRFDDTNPNKEKSEYEKAILQDLKTLKVEWDIHTYTSDSFEKILDFANIMIKNDLAYVDDRCVEIIRSEREKMIEPICRNNTTSENLKKWQEMIDGTTYGKQCCLRAKIDYASFNGCMRDPVIYRCCETQHPRTKDKYKVYPTYDFACPIVDSIENVSHAMRTSEYADRDHQYYWFCDALKIRKPQVLSYSRLGLEYTLLSKRKLAYLVESKYVNGWDDPRFPTVRGMFRRGMTLEGLKEFVIAQGFSKSITNMSWDKIWGFNKKIIDVIVPRYTAIDQNCVIISLVNFKNCYNDKFEIDVDLHPKNSKIGSKKILCSDQVYINYKDAIELKLNSRVTLIKWTNIEILKIKQVDNKIVEIVANLLVEDKNFKNTNKLSWISANDQLVKIEATHYGNILTKCKLEKNDDFKKFINHKSMSKFFLLGESSMKIKAGDSIQIMRMGYYICDAVDADGTLNLIDIPDGRATNLSTCDSVSNVKNPNEIKKLVDAITNCLKDIQIAEAKGNEPILLKKQRKLIDLKKRFKGMAGEEFNPDSASVKTEKKSTKTKSKKNKKTDQSKKQEKTQDLKSAKPVEDSKKNTKLGMDVKKSENFNKWYTQVLQKAEMIEYYDVSGCYIITPWSFFIWEAIKEYLDKKIKSFGFSNAYFPMFVSEAALQKEETHIADFSPEVAWVTQSGNSVMAKKIAIRPTSETVMYPTFSKWVQSHRDLPIKINQWCNVVRWEFKDAMPFVRSREFLWQEGHSAYSDKNSAMNEVYEIIDQYEYIYESLLAIPVIKGKKTEKEKFAGGDMTTTVEVIVTHSGRGVQAATSHFLGQNFSKIFDISYIDTETNENSFAYQNSWAITTRSIGLITMIHGDDKGMILPPKVAKYQVVIIPCGLKASLPEKESQEVIQCCESVKSILEDKNVRVHVDNRDNYSPGWKFNYWELKGVPLRCEIGPRDVKSKSLTFVRRDTCERVKMGFDNMMYANVVNLFNLIHDNLLTRATERQQATLSTCTIFEESLQAIKQNKIIYAPFCLGQKCEEEFRKLTTIVESDKQLMGAKSLCIPFKKIAVVTSEKCINPNCTSTPTDYVYFGRSY
;
A
#
# COMPACT_ATOMS: atom_id res chain seq x y z
N MET A 1 23.72 -12.62 26.66
CA MET A 1 22.56 -11.78 27.04
C MET A 1 21.65 -11.63 25.83
N THR A 2 20.48 -12.28 25.86
CA THR A 2 19.44 -12.25 24.82
C THR A 2 18.54 -11.03 25.03
N CYS A 3 18.65 -10.01 24.18
CA CYS A 3 17.70 -8.89 24.13
C CYS A 3 16.59 -9.22 23.12
N ARG A 4 15.33 -9.25 23.59
CA ARG A 4 14.13 -9.46 22.79
C ARG A 4 13.98 -8.35 21.74
N MET A 5 14.00 -8.68 20.45
CA MET A 5 13.58 -7.77 19.38
C MET A 5 12.05 -7.77 19.28
N GLU A 6 11.37 -7.01 20.14
CA GLU A 6 9.92 -6.76 20.07
C GLU A 6 9.57 -5.54 19.19
N GLN A 7 10.51 -4.96 18.45
CA GLN A 7 10.26 -3.82 17.57
C GLN A 7 10.46 -4.21 16.10
N GLY A 8 9.36 -4.34 15.37
CA GLY A 8 9.23 -4.85 13.99
C GLY A 8 9.97 -4.07 12.89
N GLY A 9 11.27 -3.86 13.01
CA GLY A 9 12.15 -3.48 11.92
C GLY A 9 12.63 -4.71 11.14
N LYS A 10 12.68 -4.60 9.81
CA LYS A 10 13.24 -5.63 8.92
C LYS A 10 14.77 -5.63 9.01
N PHE A 11 15.36 -6.11 10.11
CA PHE A 11 16.81 -6.19 10.26
C PHE A 11 17.37 -7.47 9.64
N VAL A 12 18.58 -7.39 9.08
CA VAL A 12 19.29 -8.57 8.57
C VAL A 12 19.98 -9.22 9.75
N TYR A 13 19.69 -10.50 9.99
CA TYR A 13 20.41 -11.27 10.97
C TYR A 13 21.85 -11.47 10.49
N ILE A 14 22.81 -10.86 11.18
CA ILE A 14 24.23 -11.13 10.97
C ILE A 14 24.59 -12.34 11.82
N LYS A 15 24.84 -13.50 11.19
CA LYS A 15 25.42 -14.65 11.86
C LYS A 15 26.82 -14.28 12.31
N SER A 16 27.04 -14.10 13.61
CA SER A 16 28.40 -14.07 14.18
C SER A 16 28.98 -15.50 14.07
N SER A 17 29.56 -15.81 12.92
CA SER A 17 30.23 -17.09 12.72
C SER A 17 31.60 -16.99 13.40
N GLY A 18 31.69 -17.35 14.68
CA GLY A 18 32.94 -17.51 15.46
C GLY A 18 33.86 -16.27 15.54
N ASN A 19 33.92 -15.60 16.69
CA ASN A 19 34.92 -14.54 17.03
C ASN A 19 35.17 -13.38 16.03
N GLN A 20 34.45 -13.28 14.91
CA GLN A 20 34.68 -12.22 13.94
C GLN A 20 34.08 -10.88 14.41
N GLU A 21 34.94 -9.90 14.67
CA GLU A 21 34.56 -8.53 15.05
C GLU A 21 33.72 -7.87 13.93
N ILE A 22 32.56 -7.30 14.27
CA ILE A 22 31.72 -6.59 13.31
C ILE A 22 32.33 -5.22 13.04
N VAL A 23 32.84 -5.02 11.83
CA VAL A 23 33.31 -3.72 11.32
C VAL A 23 32.41 -3.25 10.19
N VAL A 24 31.83 -2.07 10.33
CA VAL A 24 30.96 -1.40 9.35
C VAL A 24 31.55 -0.03 9.00
N ARG A 25 31.09 0.60 7.90
CA ARG A 25 31.57 1.92 7.51
C ARG A 25 30.49 2.83 6.94
N PHE A 26 30.60 4.11 7.25
CA PHE A 26 29.88 5.21 6.59
C PHE A 26 30.87 5.98 5.70
N PRO A 27 30.83 5.78 4.37
CA PRO A 27 31.82 6.35 3.45
C PRO A 27 31.25 7.51 2.58
N PRO A 28 31.02 8.73 3.11
CA PRO A 28 30.53 9.85 2.29
C PRO A 28 31.62 10.46 1.39
N GLU A 29 31.23 10.90 0.19
CA GLU A 29 32.00 11.83 -0.65
C GLU A 29 31.77 13.27 -0.16
N ALA A 30 32.82 14.09 0.00
CA ALA A 30 32.70 15.48 0.48
C ALA A 30 32.31 16.44 -0.65
N SER A 31 31.22 16.10 -1.34
CA SER A 31 30.65 16.83 -2.48
C SER A 31 29.37 17.62 -2.14
N GLY A 32 28.99 17.70 -0.87
CA GLY A 32 27.82 18.45 -0.40
C GLY A 32 27.33 18.03 1.00
N PHE A 33 26.40 18.81 1.57
CA PHE A 33 25.81 18.59 2.90
C PHE A 33 25.07 17.24 3.04
N LEU A 34 24.97 16.74 4.27
CA LEU A 34 24.20 15.53 4.55
C LEU A 34 22.70 15.82 4.47
N HIS A 35 21.98 14.85 3.94
CA HIS A 35 20.53 14.84 3.87
C HIS A 35 19.98 13.57 4.50
N ILE A 36 18.67 13.47 4.68
CA ILE A 36 18.01 12.34 5.34
C ILE A 36 18.42 10.96 4.80
N GLY A 37 18.69 10.82 3.50
CA GLY A 37 19.25 9.58 2.94
C GLY A 37 20.63 9.20 3.52
N HIS A 38 21.51 10.19 3.74
CA HIS A 38 22.80 9.99 4.41
C HIS A 38 22.63 9.77 5.91
N ALA A 39 21.69 10.48 6.55
CA ALA A 39 21.37 10.27 7.96
C ALA A 39 20.90 8.82 8.21
N LYS A 40 20.07 8.27 7.32
CA LYS A 40 19.68 6.84 7.33
C LYS A 40 20.93 5.95 7.27
N ALA A 41 21.83 6.20 6.33
CA ALA A 41 23.04 5.40 6.18
C ALA A 41 23.95 5.45 7.42
N ALA A 42 24.22 6.64 7.96
CA ALA A 42 25.06 6.84 9.13
C ALA A 42 24.45 6.20 10.39
N LEU A 43 23.16 6.46 10.66
CA LEU A 43 22.46 5.90 11.82
C LEU A 43 22.30 4.37 11.74
N LEU A 44 22.14 3.82 10.54
CA LEU A 44 22.05 2.37 10.34
C LEU A 44 23.40 1.69 10.61
N ASN A 45 24.51 2.25 10.12
CA ASN A 45 25.83 1.72 10.44
C ASN A 45 26.13 1.83 11.94
N GLN A 46 25.82 2.98 12.57
CA GLN A 46 25.94 3.16 14.03
C GLN A 46 25.12 2.12 14.81
N TYR A 47 23.89 1.85 14.37
CA TYR A 47 23.02 0.88 15.03
C TYR A 47 23.68 -0.50 15.09
N TYR A 48 24.31 -0.95 14.00
CA TYR A 48 24.99 -2.25 13.97
C TYR A 48 26.28 -2.27 14.80
N GLN A 49 27.08 -1.21 14.75
CA GLN A 49 28.23 -1.08 15.64
C GLN A 49 27.79 -1.21 17.10
N LYS A 50 26.76 -0.48 17.54
CA LYS A 50 26.27 -0.54 18.93
C LYS A 50 25.63 -1.89 19.27
N GLN A 51 24.80 -2.44 18.38
CA GLN A 51 24.05 -3.68 18.63
C GLN A 51 24.97 -4.91 18.73
N PHE A 52 26.06 -4.95 17.96
CA PHE A 52 26.98 -6.08 17.92
C PHE A 52 28.30 -5.81 18.64
N ASN A 53 28.39 -4.69 19.39
CA ASN A 53 29.61 -4.25 20.06
C ASN A 53 30.84 -4.27 19.12
N GLY A 54 30.62 -3.78 17.89
CA GLY A 54 31.59 -3.74 16.80
C GLY A 54 32.22 -2.36 16.62
N LYS A 55 32.84 -2.13 15.46
CA LYS A 55 33.49 -0.87 15.07
C LYS A 55 32.79 -0.19 13.90
N LEU A 56 32.71 1.14 13.95
CA LEU A 56 32.26 2.01 12.88
C LEU A 56 33.43 2.81 12.33
N ILE A 57 33.68 2.68 11.03
CA ILE A 57 34.63 3.51 10.29
C ILE A 57 33.88 4.69 9.66
N MET A 58 34.30 5.90 9.96
CA MET A 58 33.96 7.09 9.19
C MET A 58 35.05 7.26 8.12
N ARG A 59 34.68 7.12 6.84
CA ARG A 59 35.64 7.22 5.74
C ARG A 59 35.25 8.32 4.76
N PHE A 60 36.11 9.28 4.50
CA PHE A 60 35.89 10.15 3.34
C PHE A 60 36.31 9.44 2.07
N ASP A 61 35.37 9.30 1.13
CA ASP A 61 35.63 8.65 -0.14
C ASP A 61 36.10 9.65 -1.20
N ASP A 62 37.35 10.09 -1.06
CA ASP A 62 37.95 11.24 -1.73
C ASP A 62 38.65 10.91 -3.06
N THR A 63 38.20 9.88 -3.76
CA THR A 63 38.75 9.44 -5.07
C THR A 63 38.64 10.48 -6.21
N ASN A 64 37.87 11.56 -6.04
CA ASN A 64 37.55 12.49 -7.11
C ASN A 64 37.90 13.96 -6.77
N PRO A 65 39.12 14.42 -7.12
CA PRO A 65 39.60 15.77 -6.81
C PRO A 65 38.66 16.90 -7.25
N ASN A 66 37.94 16.72 -8.37
CA ASN A 66 37.03 17.73 -8.92
C ASN A 66 35.82 18.06 -8.04
N LYS A 67 35.45 17.17 -7.12
CA LYS A 67 34.23 17.28 -6.32
C LYS A 67 34.49 17.47 -4.83
N GLU A 68 35.67 17.09 -4.36
CA GLU A 68 36.05 17.18 -2.96
C GLU A 68 36.33 18.64 -2.56
N LYS A 69 35.63 19.12 -1.54
CA LYS A 69 35.90 20.43 -0.94
C LYS A 69 36.01 20.34 0.57
N SER A 70 37.04 20.98 1.12
CA SER A 70 37.31 21.00 2.57
C SER A 70 36.17 21.62 3.39
N GLU A 71 35.36 22.50 2.81
CA GLU A 71 34.16 23.06 3.43
C GLU A 71 33.11 21.99 3.74
N TYR A 72 32.93 21.01 2.84
CA TYR A 72 31.95 19.96 2.99
C TYR A 72 32.41 18.88 3.97
N GLU A 73 33.71 18.60 4.06
CA GLU A 73 34.25 17.69 5.09
C GLU A 73 33.89 18.19 6.49
N LYS A 74 34.19 19.48 6.77
CA LYS A 74 33.84 20.12 8.05
C LYS A 74 32.33 20.10 8.30
N ALA A 75 31.53 20.37 7.26
CA ALA A 75 30.07 20.35 7.38
C ALA A 75 29.52 18.95 7.69
N ILE A 76 30.04 17.92 7.03
CA ILE A 76 29.65 16.52 7.24
C ILE A 76 29.98 16.08 8.67
N LEU A 77 31.18 16.38 9.16
CA LEU A 77 31.57 16.05 10.54
C LEU A 77 30.67 16.76 11.57
N GLN A 78 30.32 18.02 11.32
CA GLN A 78 29.38 18.75 12.17
C GLN A 78 27.97 18.14 12.14
N ASP A 79 27.49 17.73 10.97
CA ASP A 79 26.18 17.09 10.82
C ASP A 79 26.14 15.72 11.53
N LEU A 80 27.23 14.94 11.47
CA LEU A 80 27.37 13.68 12.20
C LEU A 80 27.39 13.90 13.72
N LYS A 81 28.03 14.98 14.19
CA LYS A 81 28.00 15.39 15.60
C LYS A 81 26.57 15.72 16.05
N THR A 82 25.80 16.44 15.23
CA THR A 82 24.36 16.71 15.47
C THR A 82 23.55 15.41 15.55
N LEU A 83 23.85 14.43 14.69
CA LEU A 83 23.24 13.11 14.71
C LEU A 83 23.72 12.22 15.86
N LYS A 84 24.70 12.68 16.67
CA LYS A 84 25.40 11.89 17.69
C LYS A 84 25.86 10.54 17.14
N VAL A 85 26.47 10.58 15.96
CA VAL A 85 27.15 9.44 15.34
C VAL A 85 28.58 9.43 15.88
N GLU A 86 28.96 8.34 16.53
CA GLU A 86 30.26 8.08 17.14
C GLU A 86 30.95 6.99 16.33
N TRP A 87 32.11 7.31 15.76
CA TRP A 87 32.93 6.36 15.01
C TRP A 87 34.21 6.02 15.77
N ASP A 88 34.69 4.80 15.56
CA ASP A 88 35.90 4.29 16.21
C ASP A 88 37.16 4.60 15.40
N ILE A 89 37.02 4.67 14.07
CA ILE A 89 38.12 4.86 13.14
C ILE A 89 37.74 5.95 12.12
N HIS A 90 38.69 6.82 11.79
CA HIS A 90 38.52 7.88 10.79
C HIS A 90 39.61 7.77 9.72
N THR A 91 39.22 7.57 8.47
CA THR A 91 40.14 7.33 7.34
C THR A 91 39.73 8.07 6.08
N TYR A 92 40.63 8.11 5.10
CA TYR A 92 40.39 8.63 3.76
C TYR A 92 40.76 7.55 2.74
N THR A 93 39.98 7.42 1.66
CA THR A 93 40.34 6.50 0.56
C THR A 93 41.73 6.85 0.00
N SER A 94 42.10 8.13 -0.02
CA SER A 94 43.42 8.61 -0.43
C SER A 94 44.59 8.11 0.40
N ASP A 95 44.36 7.67 1.65
CA ASP A 95 45.39 7.04 2.47
C ASP A 95 45.85 5.68 1.88
N SER A 96 45.04 5.08 1.00
CA SER A 96 45.31 3.80 0.35
C SER A 96 45.69 3.91 -1.13
N PHE A 97 45.85 5.12 -1.69
CA PHE A 97 46.12 5.30 -3.14
C PHE A 97 47.35 4.53 -3.64
N GLU A 98 48.41 4.48 -2.86
CA GLU A 98 49.64 3.76 -3.22
C GLU A 98 49.37 2.26 -3.40
N LYS A 99 48.68 1.63 -2.43
CA LYS A 99 48.27 0.22 -2.52
C LYS A 99 47.29 -0.05 -3.66
N ILE A 100 46.35 0.87 -3.91
CA ILE A 100 45.39 0.73 -5.01
C ILE A 100 46.12 0.79 -6.37
N LEU A 101 47.15 1.63 -6.47
CA LEU A 101 47.99 1.75 -7.66
C LEU A 101 48.83 0.48 -7.87
N ASP A 102 49.38 -0.11 -6.80
CA ASP A 102 50.05 -1.41 -6.86
C ASP A 102 49.13 -2.53 -7.35
N PHE A 103 47.88 -2.56 -6.90
CA PHE A 103 46.90 -3.53 -7.40
C PHE A 103 46.58 -3.34 -8.88
N ALA A 104 46.52 -2.09 -9.38
CA ALA A 104 46.38 -1.84 -10.81
C ALA A 104 47.59 -2.39 -11.60
N ASN A 105 48.82 -2.21 -11.09
CA ASN A 105 50.02 -2.80 -11.68
C ASN A 105 49.96 -4.33 -11.73
N ILE A 106 49.49 -4.97 -10.64
CA ILE A 106 49.30 -6.44 -10.58
C ILE A 106 48.26 -6.90 -11.61
N MET A 107 47.15 -6.17 -11.76
CA MET A 107 46.12 -6.53 -12.74
C MET A 107 46.66 -6.47 -14.17
N ILE A 108 47.43 -5.45 -14.54
CA ILE A 108 48.03 -5.36 -15.88
C ILE A 108 48.99 -6.54 -16.11
N LYS A 109 49.86 -6.83 -15.14
CA LYS A 109 50.82 -7.95 -15.23
C LYS A 109 50.14 -9.32 -15.39
N ASN A 110 48.95 -9.49 -14.82
CA ASN A 110 48.17 -10.73 -14.89
C ASN A 110 47.20 -10.76 -16.08
N ASP A 111 47.28 -9.81 -17.03
CA ASP A 111 46.34 -9.65 -18.15
C ASP A 111 44.86 -9.52 -17.71
N LEU A 112 44.64 -8.84 -16.58
CA LEU A 112 43.32 -8.55 -16.02
C LEU A 112 42.93 -7.07 -16.21
N ALA A 113 43.80 -6.25 -16.80
CA ALA A 113 43.52 -4.86 -17.14
C ALA A 113 44.33 -4.42 -18.36
N TYR A 114 43.78 -3.45 -19.11
CA TYR A 114 44.42 -2.89 -20.30
C TYR A 114 44.15 -1.37 -20.38
N VAL A 115 45.02 -0.65 -21.10
CA VAL A 115 44.88 0.79 -21.31
C VAL A 115 44.12 1.06 -22.61
N ASP A 116 43.08 1.89 -22.53
CA ASP A 116 42.24 2.31 -23.65
C ASP A 116 42.48 3.82 -23.90
N ASP A 117 42.99 4.15 -25.07
CA ASP A 117 43.36 5.50 -25.53
C ASP A 117 42.31 6.12 -26.45
N ARG A 118 41.15 5.48 -26.59
CA ARG A 118 40.06 5.95 -27.45
C ARG A 118 39.13 6.88 -26.68
N CYS A 119 38.44 7.76 -27.41
CA CYS A 119 37.56 8.73 -26.78
C CYS A 119 36.37 8.07 -26.06
N VAL A 120 35.81 8.78 -25.09
CA VAL A 120 34.75 8.31 -24.21
C VAL A 120 33.49 7.90 -25.00
N GLU A 121 33.20 8.57 -26.11
CA GLU A 121 32.05 8.28 -26.98
C GLU A 121 32.20 6.92 -27.67
N ILE A 122 33.41 6.58 -28.15
CA ILE A 122 33.70 5.28 -28.77
C ILE A 122 33.59 4.17 -27.71
N ILE A 123 34.24 4.35 -26.56
CA ILE A 123 34.17 3.39 -25.45
C ILE A 123 32.72 3.13 -25.04
N ARG A 124 31.90 4.19 -24.96
CA ARG A 124 30.49 4.07 -24.62
C ARG A 124 29.70 3.31 -25.69
N SER A 125 29.87 3.66 -26.97
CA SER A 125 29.20 3.03 -28.11
C SER A 125 29.50 1.53 -28.18
N GLU A 126 30.76 1.15 -28.03
CA GLU A 126 31.18 -0.27 -28.04
C GLU A 126 30.62 -1.04 -26.84
N ARG A 127 30.64 -0.44 -25.64
CA ARG A 127 30.03 -1.05 -24.44
C ARG A 127 28.52 -1.23 -24.60
N GLU A 128 27.82 -0.29 -25.24
CA GLU A 128 26.38 -0.39 -25.52
C GLU A 128 26.09 -1.50 -26.55
N LYS A 129 26.94 -1.62 -27.57
CA LYS A 129 26.84 -2.62 -28.66
C LYS A 129 27.48 -3.97 -28.36
N MET A 130 28.13 -4.14 -27.20
CA MET A 130 28.87 -5.35 -26.81
C MET A 130 29.98 -5.73 -27.82
N ILE A 131 30.63 -4.72 -28.39
CA ILE A 131 31.74 -4.92 -29.33
C ILE A 131 33.04 -5.04 -28.52
N GLU A 132 33.88 -6.00 -28.89
CA GLU A 132 35.18 -6.18 -28.23
C GLU A 132 36.09 -4.95 -28.49
N PRO A 133 36.60 -4.29 -27.43
CA PRO A 133 37.54 -3.18 -27.57
C PRO A 133 38.84 -3.60 -28.26
N ILE A 134 39.29 -2.89 -29.29
CA ILE A 134 40.56 -3.20 -29.99
C ILE A 134 41.73 -3.21 -29.01
N CYS A 135 41.78 -2.22 -28.11
CA CYS A 135 42.83 -2.08 -27.09
C CYS A 135 42.86 -3.24 -26.07
N ARG A 136 41.81 -4.08 -26.01
CA ARG A 136 41.74 -5.25 -25.11
C ARG A 136 42.81 -6.30 -25.46
N ASN A 137 43.25 -6.31 -26.71
CA ASN A 137 44.26 -7.22 -27.25
C ASN A 137 45.70 -6.66 -27.20
N ASN A 138 45.91 -5.48 -26.60
CA ASN A 138 47.26 -4.96 -26.35
C ASN A 138 48.07 -5.96 -25.50
N THR A 139 49.35 -6.10 -25.81
CA THR A 139 50.25 -6.92 -25.00
C THR A 139 50.47 -6.31 -23.61
N THR A 140 50.86 -7.13 -22.63
CA THR A 140 51.18 -6.67 -21.28
C THR A 140 52.26 -5.58 -21.26
N SER A 141 53.28 -5.71 -22.12
CA SER A 141 54.36 -4.70 -22.22
C SER A 141 53.85 -3.37 -22.75
N GLU A 142 52.94 -3.37 -23.74
CA GLU A 142 52.32 -2.16 -24.26
C GLU A 142 51.43 -1.49 -23.22
N ASN A 143 50.60 -2.27 -22.51
CA ASN A 143 49.74 -1.75 -21.45
C ASN A 143 50.55 -1.12 -20.32
N LEU A 144 51.68 -1.73 -19.91
CA LEU A 144 52.58 -1.14 -18.90
C LEU A 144 53.19 0.19 -19.37
N LYS A 145 53.62 0.27 -20.64
CA LYS A 145 54.16 1.52 -21.20
C LYS A 145 53.10 2.63 -21.22
N LYS A 146 51.90 2.33 -21.74
CA LYS A 146 50.78 3.30 -21.76
C LYS A 146 50.32 3.68 -20.34
N TRP A 147 50.37 2.75 -19.40
CA TRP A 147 50.04 3.01 -18.01
C TRP A 147 51.06 3.95 -17.32
N GLN A 148 52.35 3.79 -17.63
CA GLN A 148 53.38 4.72 -17.15
C GLN A 148 53.16 6.14 -17.67
N GLU A 149 52.80 6.30 -18.96
CA GLU A 149 52.42 7.60 -19.55
C GLU A 149 51.24 8.25 -18.79
N MET A 150 50.26 7.45 -18.35
CA MET A 150 49.16 7.93 -17.51
C MET A 150 49.65 8.40 -16.14
N ILE A 151 50.49 7.61 -15.45
CA ILE A 151 51.06 7.95 -14.14
C ILE A 151 51.85 9.25 -14.19
N ASP A 152 52.67 9.42 -15.23
CA ASP A 152 53.50 10.61 -15.44
C ASP A 152 52.66 11.83 -15.88
N GLY A 153 51.41 11.60 -16.28
CA GLY A 153 50.48 12.65 -16.70
C GLY A 153 50.89 13.33 -18.00
N THR A 154 51.50 12.59 -18.93
CA THR A 154 51.89 13.12 -20.25
C THR A 154 50.67 13.52 -21.08
N THR A 155 50.87 14.29 -22.15
CA THR A 155 49.79 14.70 -23.06
C THR A 155 49.03 13.50 -23.62
N TYR A 156 49.73 12.39 -23.88
CA TYR A 156 49.12 11.13 -24.33
C TYR A 156 48.43 10.40 -23.18
N GLY A 157 49.08 10.25 -22.02
CA GLY A 157 48.51 9.60 -20.85
C GLY A 157 47.20 10.23 -20.39
N LYS A 158 47.06 11.56 -20.51
CA LYS A 158 45.81 12.29 -20.18
C LYS A 158 44.60 11.88 -21.01
N GLN A 159 44.82 11.38 -22.23
CA GLN A 159 43.75 10.91 -23.12
C GLN A 159 43.33 9.46 -22.83
N CYS A 160 44.14 8.74 -22.04
CA CYS A 160 43.97 7.33 -21.77
C CYS A 160 43.14 7.07 -20.50
N CYS A 161 42.57 5.88 -20.42
CA CYS A 161 42.00 5.32 -19.19
C CYS A 161 42.42 3.86 -19.01
N LEU A 162 42.52 3.40 -17.76
CA LEU A 162 42.77 1.99 -17.47
C LEU A 162 41.43 1.28 -17.27
N ARG A 163 41.24 0.15 -17.94
CA ARG A 163 40.01 -0.65 -17.88
C ARG A 163 40.32 -2.04 -17.35
N ALA A 164 39.43 -2.58 -16.52
CA ALA A 164 39.48 -3.98 -16.15
C ALA A 164 39.09 -4.85 -17.36
N LYS A 165 39.74 -6.00 -17.52
CA LYS A 165 39.47 -7.00 -18.55
C LYS A 165 38.61 -8.10 -17.90
N ILE A 166 37.30 -7.96 -18.03
CA ILE A 166 36.29 -8.81 -17.39
C ILE A 166 35.53 -9.58 -18.50
N ASP A 167 34.42 -9.02 -18.96
CA ASP A 167 33.57 -9.59 -20.01
C ASP A 167 32.86 -8.45 -20.74
N TYR A 168 33.38 -8.08 -21.92
CA TYR A 168 32.83 -7.02 -22.77
C TYR A 168 31.40 -7.34 -23.27
N ALA A 169 31.02 -8.62 -23.32
CA ALA A 169 29.73 -9.10 -23.82
C ALA A 169 28.70 -9.38 -22.71
N SER A 170 29.08 -9.19 -21.44
CA SER A 170 28.22 -9.47 -20.28
C SER A 170 26.85 -8.78 -20.38
N PHE A 171 25.78 -9.52 -20.07
CA PHE A 171 24.44 -8.94 -19.92
C PHE A 171 24.38 -7.88 -18.80
N ASN A 172 25.20 -8.02 -17.76
CA ASN A 172 25.40 -6.98 -16.75
C ASN A 172 26.38 -5.92 -17.27
N GLY A 173 25.87 -4.73 -17.57
CA GLY A 173 26.66 -3.61 -18.10
C GLY A 173 27.79 -3.12 -17.18
N CYS A 174 27.71 -3.36 -15.87
CA CYS A 174 28.79 -3.01 -14.92
C CYS A 174 30.03 -3.90 -15.09
N MET A 175 29.86 -5.11 -15.64
CA MET A 175 30.94 -6.07 -15.90
C MET A 175 31.60 -5.86 -17.27
N ARG A 176 31.06 -4.97 -18.12
CA ARG A 176 31.60 -4.68 -19.46
C ARG A 176 32.83 -3.80 -19.39
N ASP A 177 33.97 -4.43 -19.12
CA ASP A 177 35.32 -3.86 -19.05
C ASP A 177 35.32 -2.45 -18.45
N PRO A 178 34.96 -2.31 -17.17
CA PRO A 178 34.75 -1.02 -16.52
C PRO A 178 36.07 -0.25 -16.37
N VAL A 179 35.99 1.09 -16.45
CA VAL A 179 37.12 1.98 -16.17
C VAL A 179 37.48 1.90 -14.68
N ILE A 180 38.75 1.64 -14.39
CA ILE A 180 39.30 1.53 -13.03
C ILE A 180 40.23 2.69 -12.64
N TYR A 181 40.85 3.36 -13.62
CA TYR A 181 41.63 4.59 -13.41
C TYR A 181 41.42 5.61 -14.51
N ARG A 182 41.54 6.89 -14.14
CA ARG A 182 41.49 8.04 -15.06
C ARG A 182 42.51 9.11 -14.65
N CYS A 183 42.97 9.88 -15.63
CA CYS A 183 43.79 11.06 -15.37
C CYS A 183 42.93 12.23 -14.90
N CYS A 184 43.44 13.04 -13.96
CA CYS A 184 42.79 14.28 -13.52
C CYS A 184 43.84 15.36 -13.25
N GLU A 185 43.64 16.54 -13.82
CA GLU A 185 44.56 17.68 -13.66
C GLU A 185 44.33 18.46 -12.37
N THR A 186 43.17 18.27 -11.74
CA THR A 186 42.81 19.00 -10.52
C THR A 186 43.57 18.46 -9.33
N GLN A 187 44.17 19.38 -8.59
CA GLN A 187 44.92 19.08 -7.38
C GLN A 187 44.01 18.45 -6.31
N HIS A 188 44.44 17.32 -5.74
CA HIS A 188 43.69 16.66 -4.68
C HIS A 188 43.81 17.44 -3.35
N PRO A 189 42.71 17.65 -2.59
CA PRO A 189 42.75 18.46 -1.36
C PRO A 189 43.82 18.02 -0.35
N ARG A 190 43.98 16.70 -0.17
CA ARG A 190 44.98 16.07 0.72
C ARG A 190 46.32 15.78 0.06
N THR A 191 46.35 14.90 -0.95
CA THR A 191 47.59 14.42 -1.58
C THR A 191 48.23 15.41 -2.57
N LYS A 192 47.62 16.59 -2.75
CA LYS A 192 48.10 17.65 -3.65
C LYS A 192 48.36 17.10 -5.05
N ASP A 193 49.58 17.23 -5.53
CA ASP A 193 50.03 16.83 -6.87
C ASP A 193 50.74 15.48 -6.92
N LYS A 194 50.77 14.73 -5.80
CA LYS A 194 51.47 13.42 -5.71
C LYS A 194 51.00 12.43 -6.77
N TYR A 195 49.73 12.47 -7.15
CA TYR A 195 49.14 11.56 -8.13
C TYR A 195 48.50 12.32 -9.29
N LYS A 196 48.67 11.82 -10.51
CA LYS A 196 48.01 12.34 -11.73
C LYS A 196 46.89 11.42 -12.22
N VAL A 197 46.88 10.19 -11.73
CA VAL A 197 45.84 9.17 -11.97
C VAL A 197 45.06 8.92 -10.69
N TYR A 198 43.75 8.76 -10.81
CA TYR A 198 42.85 8.54 -9.69
C TYR A 198 41.96 7.31 -9.95
N PRO A 199 41.80 6.42 -8.96
CA PRO A 199 40.98 5.23 -9.12
C PRO A 199 39.49 5.61 -9.19
N THR A 200 38.69 4.77 -9.84
CA THR A 200 37.24 4.89 -9.76
C THR A 200 36.72 4.29 -8.45
N TYR A 201 35.54 4.76 -8.01
CA TYR A 201 34.83 4.23 -6.83
C TYR A 201 34.74 2.70 -6.86
N ASP A 202 34.35 2.14 -8.00
CA ASP A 202 34.11 0.70 -8.15
C ASP A 202 35.39 -0.14 -7.96
N PHE A 203 36.56 0.44 -8.27
CA PHE A 203 37.86 -0.20 -8.06
C PHE A 203 38.39 0.00 -6.63
N ALA A 204 38.33 1.23 -6.12
CA ALA A 204 38.86 1.57 -4.80
C ALA A 204 38.06 0.94 -3.65
N CYS A 205 36.73 0.95 -3.73
CA CYS A 205 35.83 0.51 -2.66
C CYS A 205 36.09 -0.92 -2.15
N PRO A 206 36.17 -1.97 -3.01
CA PRO A 206 36.47 -3.33 -2.53
C PRO A 206 37.87 -3.46 -1.92
N ILE A 207 38.87 -2.75 -2.45
CA ILE A 207 40.24 -2.78 -1.95
C ILE A 207 40.31 -2.18 -0.54
N VAL A 208 39.76 -0.97 -0.37
CA VAL A 208 39.80 -0.27 0.92
C VAL A 208 38.93 -0.95 1.96
N ASP A 209 37.73 -1.41 1.61
CA ASP A 209 36.90 -2.20 2.53
C ASP A 209 37.65 -3.48 2.99
N SER A 210 38.43 -4.11 2.10
CA SER A 210 39.26 -5.27 2.44
C SER A 210 40.37 -4.90 3.42
N ILE A 211 41.17 -3.87 3.12
CA ILE A 211 42.30 -3.37 3.92
C ILE A 211 41.85 -2.93 5.32
N GLU A 212 40.71 -2.23 5.41
CA GLU A 212 40.18 -1.71 6.66
C GLU A 212 39.42 -2.74 7.50
N ASN A 213 39.48 -4.02 7.12
CA ASN A 213 38.78 -5.11 7.80
C ASN A 213 37.25 -4.94 7.91
N VAL A 214 36.63 -4.16 7.01
CA VAL A 214 35.16 -4.04 6.91
C VAL A 214 34.54 -5.43 6.77
N SER A 215 33.80 -5.86 7.79
CA SER A 215 33.06 -7.12 7.77
C SER A 215 31.83 -7.02 6.87
N HIS A 216 31.08 -5.92 7.00
CA HIS A 216 29.79 -5.70 6.33
C HIS A 216 29.77 -4.35 5.63
N ALA A 217 29.85 -4.39 4.31
CA ALA A 217 29.79 -3.24 3.42
C ALA A 217 28.32 -2.87 3.15
N MET A 218 27.72 -2.06 4.03
CA MET A 218 26.33 -1.61 3.87
C MET A 218 26.20 -0.58 2.75
N ARG A 219 25.33 -0.81 1.76
CA ARG A 219 25.13 0.10 0.63
C ARG A 219 23.68 0.14 0.14
N THR A 220 23.34 1.15 -0.66
CA THR A 220 22.01 1.23 -1.25
C THR A 220 21.84 0.19 -2.36
N SER A 221 20.60 -0.28 -2.57
CA SER A 221 20.25 -1.27 -3.59
C SER A 221 20.51 -0.81 -5.04
N GLU A 222 20.79 0.48 -5.26
CA GLU A 222 21.21 1.02 -6.57
C GLU A 222 22.55 0.46 -7.04
N TYR A 223 23.35 -0.10 -6.12
CA TYR A 223 24.63 -0.74 -6.41
C TYR A 223 24.52 -2.25 -6.66
N ALA A 224 23.31 -2.82 -6.69
CA ALA A 224 23.12 -4.27 -6.80
C ALA A 224 23.81 -4.88 -8.03
N ASP A 225 23.70 -4.23 -9.20
CA ASP A 225 24.38 -4.68 -10.43
C ASP A 225 25.91 -4.62 -10.29
N ARG A 226 26.43 -3.78 -9.40
CA ARG A 226 27.86 -3.63 -9.08
C ARG A 226 28.31 -4.59 -7.97
N ASP A 227 27.42 -5.41 -7.39
CA ASP A 227 27.80 -6.41 -6.36
C ASP A 227 28.71 -7.46 -7.01
N HIS A 228 28.37 -7.90 -8.23
CA HIS A 228 29.21 -8.81 -9.03
C HIS A 228 30.60 -8.22 -9.32
N GLN A 229 30.65 -6.95 -9.71
CA GLN A 229 31.89 -6.23 -9.99
C GLN A 229 32.78 -6.12 -8.73
N TYR A 230 32.17 -5.81 -7.58
CA TYR A 230 32.85 -5.70 -6.29
C TYR A 230 33.55 -7.02 -5.91
N TYR A 231 32.83 -8.16 -6.01
CA TYR A 231 33.41 -9.46 -5.69
C TYR A 231 34.42 -9.93 -6.75
N TRP A 232 34.22 -9.59 -8.03
CA TRP A 232 35.21 -9.87 -9.06
C TRP A 232 36.55 -9.21 -8.76
N PHE A 233 36.57 -7.94 -8.34
CA PHE A 233 37.82 -7.30 -7.92
C PHE A 233 38.45 -7.99 -6.71
N CYS A 234 37.64 -8.43 -5.74
CA CYS A 234 38.17 -9.16 -4.59
C CYS A 234 38.84 -10.48 -5.00
N ASP A 235 38.22 -11.22 -5.94
CA ASP A 235 38.73 -12.47 -6.49
C ASP A 235 39.99 -12.27 -7.34
N ALA A 236 39.95 -11.31 -8.28
CA ALA A 236 41.06 -10.97 -9.17
C ALA A 236 42.32 -10.56 -8.39
N LEU A 237 42.14 -9.80 -7.31
CA LEU A 237 43.24 -9.31 -6.47
C LEU A 237 43.61 -10.27 -5.33
N LYS A 238 42.86 -11.37 -5.15
CA LYS A 238 43.02 -12.34 -4.05
C LYS A 238 43.03 -11.68 -2.66
N ILE A 239 42.12 -10.73 -2.45
CA ILE A 239 41.96 -10.00 -1.18
C ILE A 239 40.75 -10.51 -0.39
N ARG A 240 40.65 -10.14 0.89
CA ARG A 240 39.48 -10.49 1.73
C ARG A 240 38.20 -9.94 1.09
N LYS A 241 37.10 -10.70 1.21
CA LYS A 241 35.78 -10.37 0.68
C LYS A 241 34.83 -9.87 1.78
N PRO A 242 34.68 -8.55 1.97
CA PRO A 242 33.62 -7.98 2.79
C PRO A 242 32.24 -8.44 2.32
N GLN A 243 31.33 -8.71 3.26
CA GLN A 243 29.96 -9.04 2.92
C GLN A 243 29.19 -7.76 2.55
N VAL A 244 28.71 -7.66 1.33
CA VAL A 244 27.86 -6.55 0.90
C VAL A 244 26.44 -6.74 1.43
N LEU A 245 25.93 -5.72 2.15
CA LEU A 245 24.54 -5.69 2.64
C LEU A 245 23.77 -4.54 2.00
N SER A 246 22.80 -4.88 1.16
CA SER A 246 22.02 -3.91 0.39
C SER A 246 20.72 -3.51 1.09
N TYR A 247 20.46 -2.21 1.23
CA TYR A 247 19.20 -1.64 1.73
C TYR A 247 18.61 -0.64 0.73
N SER A 248 17.30 -0.40 0.75
CA SER A 248 16.68 0.53 -0.20
C SER A 248 17.03 1.98 0.10
N ARG A 249 17.25 2.74 -0.97
CA ARG A 249 17.34 4.20 -0.88
C ARG A 249 16.01 4.77 -0.39
N LEU A 250 16.09 5.77 0.47
CA LEU A 250 14.91 6.50 0.93
C LEU A 250 14.44 7.44 -0.19
N GLY A 251 13.22 7.21 -0.71
CA GLY A 251 12.49 8.18 -1.54
C GLY A 251 11.55 9.00 -0.68
N LEU A 252 11.40 10.29 -0.98
CA LEU A 252 10.47 11.17 -0.27
C LEU A 252 9.52 11.87 -1.24
N GLU A 253 8.25 11.91 -0.85
CA GLU A 253 7.23 12.65 -1.57
C GLU A 253 7.53 14.16 -1.52
N TYR A 254 7.24 14.85 -2.62
CA TYR A 254 7.42 16.30 -2.81
C TYR A 254 8.84 16.83 -2.55
N THR A 255 9.85 15.96 -2.59
CA THR A 255 11.21 16.28 -2.11
C THR A 255 12.28 15.86 -3.11
N LEU A 256 13.37 16.64 -3.18
CA LEU A 256 14.55 16.33 -3.97
C LEU A 256 15.69 15.88 -3.05
N LEU A 257 16.32 14.74 -3.36
CA LEU A 257 17.51 14.27 -2.63
C LEU A 257 18.80 14.35 -3.48
N SER A 258 18.69 14.75 -4.74
CA SER A 258 19.86 14.93 -5.59
C SER A 258 20.64 16.18 -5.17
N LYS A 259 21.92 16.03 -4.79
CA LYS A 259 22.81 17.16 -4.44
C LYS A 259 22.79 18.25 -5.51
N ARG A 260 22.88 17.89 -6.80
CA ARG A 260 22.82 18.85 -7.93
C ARG A 260 21.51 19.63 -7.97
N LYS A 261 20.37 18.97 -7.73
CA LYS A 261 19.06 19.64 -7.74
C LYS A 261 18.86 20.51 -6.50
N LEU A 262 19.37 20.09 -5.34
CA LEU A 262 19.34 20.89 -4.11
C LEU A 262 20.22 22.14 -4.22
N ALA A 263 21.43 22.01 -4.77
CA ALA A 263 22.33 23.14 -5.02
C ALA A 263 21.66 24.20 -5.91
N TYR A 264 20.98 23.77 -6.98
CA TYR A 264 20.22 24.67 -7.85
C TYR A 264 19.16 25.50 -7.08
N LEU A 265 18.45 24.90 -6.12
CA LEU A 265 17.43 25.61 -5.34
C LEU A 265 18.05 26.68 -4.42
N VAL A 266 19.24 26.42 -3.88
CA VAL A 266 19.99 27.38 -3.06
C VAL A 266 20.55 28.51 -3.95
N GLU A 267 21.25 28.16 -5.02
CA GLU A 267 21.88 29.11 -5.95
C GLU A 267 20.85 30.01 -6.63
N SER A 268 19.68 29.46 -6.97
CA SER A 268 18.57 30.21 -7.58
C SER A 268 17.69 30.95 -6.55
N LYS A 269 18.07 30.94 -5.26
CA LYS A 269 17.38 31.62 -4.15
C LYS A 269 15.90 31.22 -3.98
N TYR A 270 15.52 29.99 -4.34
CA TYR A 270 14.20 29.44 -3.99
C TYR A 270 14.10 29.07 -2.50
N VAL A 271 15.24 28.85 -1.87
CA VAL A 271 15.41 28.68 -0.43
C VAL A 271 16.51 29.58 0.10
N ASN A 272 16.55 29.78 1.42
CA ASN A 272 17.48 30.71 2.05
C ASN A 272 18.89 30.13 2.20
N GLY A 273 19.04 28.81 2.16
CA GLY A 273 20.30 28.13 2.39
C GLY A 273 20.15 26.61 2.50
N TRP A 274 21.24 25.93 2.83
CA TRP A 274 21.27 24.48 3.04
C TRP A 274 20.62 24.04 4.35
N ASP A 275 20.45 24.96 5.29
CA ASP A 275 19.78 24.79 6.58
C ASP A 275 18.30 25.23 6.53
N ASP A 276 17.76 25.56 5.35
CA ASP A 276 16.36 25.95 5.20
C ASP A 276 15.42 24.86 5.75
N PRO A 277 14.42 25.19 6.60
CA PRO A 277 13.49 24.22 7.18
C PRO A 277 12.72 23.35 6.17
N ARG A 278 12.62 23.76 4.91
CA ARG A 278 11.99 22.97 3.83
C ARG A 278 12.92 21.90 3.26
N PHE A 279 14.22 21.99 3.53
CA PHE A 279 15.22 21.08 2.97
C PHE A 279 15.27 19.74 3.71
N PRO A 280 15.51 18.64 2.98
CA PRO A 280 15.73 17.32 3.58
C PRO A 280 17.14 17.16 4.17
N THR A 281 17.89 18.25 4.34
CA THR A 281 19.22 18.24 4.95
C THR A 281 19.11 17.94 6.44
N VAL A 282 20.18 17.39 7.04
CA VAL A 282 20.23 17.20 8.50
C VAL A 282 19.95 18.53 9.20
N ARG A 283 20.58 19.61 8.74
CA ARG A 283 20.40 20.96 9.27
C ARG A 283 18.98 21.47 9.12
N GLY A 284 18.39 21.39 7.92
CA GLY A 284 17.02 21.86 7.66
C GLY A 284 15.99 21.13 8.50
N MET A 285 16.09 19.79 8.58
CA MET A 285 15.16 19.00 9.41
C MET A 285 15.25 19.36 10.89
N PHE A 286 16.46 19.47 11.45
CA PHE A 286 16.65 19.78 12.87
C PHE A 286 16.26 21.23 13.20
N ARG A 287 16.55 22.19 12.32
CA ARG A 287 16.08 23.57 12.44
C ARG A 287 14.55 23.65 12.41
N ARG A 288 13.87 22.77 11.67
CA ARG A 288 12.41 22.62 11.68
C ARG A 288 11.85 21.88 12.91
N GLY A 289 12.70 21.42 13.83
CA GLY A 289 12.28 20.76 15.06
C GLY A 289 12.21 19.23 14.98
N MET A 290 12.89 18.60 14.02
CA MET A 290 13.15 17.15 14.06
C MET A 290 14.07 16.82 15.23
N THR A 291 13.66 15.89 16.09
CA THR A 291 14.49 15.34 17.16
C THR A 291 15.34 14.18 16.64
N LEU A 292 16.49 13.97 17.28
CA LEU A 292 17.35 12.84 16.95
C LEU A 292 16.66 11.51 17.23
N GLU A 293 15.97 11.42 18.35
CA GLU A 293 15.26 10.23 18.81
C GLU A 293 14.13 9.88 17.82
N GLY A 294 13.34 10.87 17.38
CA GLY A 294 12.30 10.67 16.37
C GLY A 294 12.87 10.20 15.03
N LEU A 295 14.01 10.76 14.60
CA LEU A 295 14.69 10.34 13.39
C LEU A 295 15.27 8.92 13.51
N LYS A 296 15.87 8.58 14.66
CA LYS A 296 16.39 7.23 14.95
C LYS A 296 15.29 6.19 14.94
N GLU A 297 14.17 6.43 15.62
CA GLU A 297 13.03 5.52 15.61
C GLU A 297 12.49 5.30 14.19
N PHE A 298 12.42 6.35 13.37
CA PHE A 298 12.04 6.23 11.97
C PHE A 298 13.01 5.35 11.17
N VAL A 299 14.32 5.58 11.30
CA VAL A 299 15.35 4.80 10.60
C VAL A 299 15.32 3.32 11.03
N ILE A 300 15.18 3.06 12.33
CA ILE A 300 15.07 1.72 12.90
C ILE A 300 13.81 1.01 12.40
N ALA A 301 12.66 1.70 12.40
CA ALA A 301 11.40 1.15 11.90
C ALA A 301 11.44 0.80 10.40
N GLN A 302 12.25 1.50 9.60
CA GLN A 302 12.47 1.16 8.19
C GLN A 302 13.35 -0.08 8.00
N GLY A 303 14.36 -0.26 8.86
CA GLY A 303 15.32 -1.37 8.78
C GLY A 303 16.04 -1.48 7.42
N PHE A 304 16.41 -2.71 7.07
CA PHE A 304 17.09 -3.13 5.84
C PHE A 304 16.12 -3.52 4.71
N SER A 305 14.94 -2.91 4.63
CA SER A 305 14.02 -3.20 3.54
C SER A 305 14.71 -2.98 2.19
N LYS A 306 14.67 -3.95 1.28
CA LYS A 306 15.17 -3.82 -0.10
C LYS A 306 14.16 -3.16 -1.04
N SER A 307 12.90 -3.02 -0.60
CA SER A 307 11.84 -2.36 -1.37
C SER A 307 12.07 -0.84 -1.46
N ILE A 308 12.19 -0.31 -2.67
CA ILE A 308 12.20 1.14 -2.89
C ILE A 308 10.78 1.66 -2.68
N THR A 309 10.59 2.49 -1.66
CA THR A 309 9.30 3.08 -1.32
C THR A 309 9.45 4.59 -1.26
N ASN A 310 8.49 5.30 -1.86
CA ASN A 310 8.38 6.75 -1.69
C ASN A 310 7.61 7.00 -0.39
N MET A 311 8.22 7.71 0.54
CA MET A 311 7.67 7.94 1.87
C MET A 311 7.12 9.36 1.98
N SER A 312 5.93 9.50 2.58
CA SER A 312 5.42 10.80 3.00
C SER A 312 6.17 11.31 4.23
N TRP A 313 6.41 12.62 4.27
CA TRP A 313 6.92 13.34 5.44
C TRP A 313 6.04 13.14 6.67
N ASP A 314 4.73 12.96 6.51
CA ASP A 314 3.79 12.78 7.61
C ASP A 314 4.18 11.60 8.50
N LYS A 315 4.69 10.52 7.90
CA LYS A 315 5.16 9.36 8.66
C LYS A 315 6.35 9.69 9.55
N ILE A 316 7.31 10.45 9.01
CA ILE A 316 8.54 10.83 9.72
C ILE A 316 8.19 11.77 10.87
N TRP A 317 7.38 12.80 10.59
CA TRP A 317 6.89 13.73 11.60
C TRP A 317 6.01 13.05 12.65
N GLY A 318 5.28 11.99 12.29
CA GLY A 318 4.54 11.17 13.23
C GLY A 318 5.43 10.45 14.26
N PHE A 319 6.64 10.02 13.89
CA PHE A 319 7.62 9.52 14.87
C PHE A 319 8.13 10.66 15.76
N ASN A 320 8.49 11.79 15.16
CA ASN A 320 8.95 12.96 15.91
C ASN A 320 7.93 13.43 16.95
N LYS A 321 6.66 13.51 16.57
CA LYS A 321 5.55 13.91 17.44
C LYS A 321 5.46 13.06 18.71
N LYS A 322 5.63 11.73 18.60
CA LYS A 322 5.54 10.84 19.77
C LYS A 322 6.59 11.17 20.82
N ILE A 323 7.77 11.62 20.39
CA ILE A 323 8.86 12.05 21.26
C ILE A 323 8.55 13.42 21.86
N ILE A 324 8.23 14.42 21.04
CA ILE A 324 8.05 15.79 21.54
C ILE A 324 6.78 15.95 22.38
N ASP A 325 5.69 15.22 22.08
CA ASP A 325 4.40 15.39 22.77
C ASP A 325 4.49 15.09 24.27
N VAL A 326 5.43 14.28 24.73
CA VAL A 326 5.55 13.97 26.17
C VAL A 326 6.46 14.93 26.95
N ILE A 327 7.21 15.80 26.25
CA ILE A 327 8.23 16.67 26.86
C ILE A 327 8.01 18.18 26.65
N VAL A 328 7.26 18.62 25.62
CA VAL A 328 7.16 20.06 25.30
C VAL A 328 6.25 20.82 26.28
N PRO A 329 6.59 22.02 26.75
CA PRO A 329 5.66 22.86 27.52
C PRO A 329 4.50 23.37 26.65
N ARG A 330 3.32 23.57 27.27
CA ARG A 330 2.08 24.02 26.62
C ARG A 330 1.75 25.45 26.98
N TYR A 331 1.62 26.27 25.96
CA TYR A 331 1.26 27.67 26.07
C TYR A 331 0.00 28.02 25.28
N THR A 332 -0.57 29.18 25.59
CA THR A 332 -1.69 29.76 24.85
C THR A 332 -1.20 30.96 24.06
N ALA A 333 -1.58 31.02 22.79
CA ALA A 333 -1.46 32.19 21.96
C ALA A 333 -2.73 32.34 21.11
N ILE A 334 -2.99 33.55 20.66
CA ILE A 334 -4.12 33.90 19.80
C ILE A 334 -3.64 34.70 18.60
N ASP A 335 -4.42 34.69 17.53
CA ASP A 335 -4.20 35.51 16.34
C ASP A 335 -4.27 37.00 16.69
N GLN A 336 -3.49 37.85 16.00
CA GLN A 336 -3.62 39.30 16.13
C GLN A 336 -5.03 39.79 15.78
N ASN A 337 -5.73 39.08 14.88
CA ASN A 337 -7.15 39.25 14.64
C ASN A 337 -7.96 38.56 15.76
N CYS A 338 -7.89 39.13 16.96
CA CYS A 338 -8.61 38.66 18.13
C CYS A 338 -9.90 39.45 18.39
N VAL A 339 -10.79 38.88 19.19
CA VAL A 339 -12.04 39.51 19.66
C VAL A 339 -12.02 39.53 21.18
N ILE A 340 -12.45 40.65 21.76
CA ILE A 340 -12.57 40.80 23.21
C ILE A 340 -13.89 40.23 23.73
N ILE A 341 -13.83 39.48 24.83
CA ILE A 341 -14.97 39.10 25.66
C ILE A 341 -14.92 39.92 26.96
N SER A 342 -15.96 40.70 27.22
CA SER A 342 -16.17 41.47 28.45
C SER A 342 -17.04 40.66 29.43
N LEU A 343 -16.51 40.38 30.63
CA LEU A 343 -17.13 39.57 31.67
C LEU A 343 -17.84 40.45 32.70
N VAL A 344 -19.16 40.65 32.53
CA VAL A 344 -19.89 41.72 33.23
C VAL A 344 -20.12 41.49 34.73
N ASN A 345 -20.13 40.23 35.17
CA ASN A 345 -20.24 39.87 36.58
C ASN A 345 -18.88 39.55 37.23
N PHE A 346 -17.75 39.89 36.60
CA PHE A 346 -16.41 39.60 37.15
C PHE A 346 -16.24 40.18 38.56
N LYS A 347 -16.60 41.44 38.77
CA LYS A 347 -16.50 42.12 40.09
C LYS A 347 -17.41 41.52 41.17
N ASN A 348 -18.46 40.81 40.78
CA ASN A 348 -19.33 40.10 41.73
C ASN A 348 -18.71 38.76 42.17
N CYS A 349 -17.78 38.22 41.37
CA CYS A 349 -17.10 36.95 41.65
C CYS A 349 -15.69 37.15 42.22
N TYR A 350 -15.00 38.24 41.86
CA TYR A 350 -13.61 38.52 42.23
C TYR A 350 -13.41 40.03 42.46
N ASN A 351 -12.61 40.40 43.48
CA ASN A 351 -12.38 41.82 43.83
C ASN A 351 -11.48 42.56 42.83
N ASP A 352 -10.44 41.89 42.30
CA ASP A 352 -9.49 42.43 41.32
C ASP A 352 -8.93 41.28 40.46
N LYS A 353 -8.15 41.60 39.42
CA LYS A 353 -7.42 40.62 38.60
C LYS A 353 -6.53 39.72 39.47
N PHE A 354 -6.41 38.46 39.09
CA PHE A 354 -5.65 37.46 39.86
C PHE A 354 -4.94 36.47 38.94
N GLU A 355 -3.96 35.74 39.49
CA GLU A 355 -3.22 34.71 38.76
C GLU A 355 -3.65 33.31 39.21
N ILE A 356 -3.74 32.37 38.26
CA ILE A 356 -3.94 30.94 38.54
C ILE A 356 -2.68 30.14 38.18
N ASP A 357 -2.27 29.25 39.09
CA ASP A 357 -1.21 28.29 38.82
C ASP A 357 -1.74 27.09 38.04
N VAL A 358 -1.06 26.76 36.94
CA VAL A 358 -1.43 25.65 36.06
C VAL A 358 -0.22 24.95 35.50
N ASP A 359 -0.29 23.63 35.42
CA ASP A 359 0.78 22.82 34.86
C ASP A 359 1.09 23.20 33.41
N LEU A 360 2.38 23.32 33.09
CA LEU A 360 2.87 23.50 31.73
C LEU A 360 2.59 22.28 30.86
N HIS A 361 2.37 21.11 31.45
CA HIS A 361 2.08 19.89 30.70
C HIS A 361 0.98 19.06 31.39
N PRO A 362 -0.10 18.70 30.68
CA PRO A 362 -1.29 18.08 31.29
C PRO A 362 -1.06 16.68 31.89
N LYS A 363 -0.01 15.98 31.47
CA LYS A 363 0.32 14.61 31.92
C LYS A 363 1.72 14.45 32.53
N ASN A 364 2.49 15.54 32.65
CA ASN A 364 3.90 15.47 33.04
C ASN A 364 4.25 16.66 33.93
N SER A 365 3.96 16.53 35.22
CA SER A 365 4.20 17.58 36.22
C SER A 365 5.68 17.96 36.38
N LYS A 366 6.63 17.12 35.93
CA LYS A 366 8.07 17.39 36.02
C LYS A 366 8.53 18.58 35.16
N ILE A 367 7.74 18.97 34.16
CA ILE A 367 8.04 20.14 33.29
C ILE A 367 7.81 21.46 34.05
N GLY A 368 7.00 21.43 35.11
CA GLY A 368 6.71 22.59 35.96
C GLY A 368 5.33 23.20 35.70
N SER A 369 5.10 24.34 36.34
CA SER A 369 3.86 25.12 36.26
C SER A 369 4.13 26.52 35.71
N LYS A 370 3.06 27.16 35.27
CA LYS A 370 3.04 28.57 34.86
C LYS A 370 1.85 29.26 35.51
N LYS A 371 1.89 30.59 35.49
CA LYS A 371 0.78 31.44 35.91
C LYS A 371 0.01 31.96 34.72
N ILE A 372 -1.31 32.00 34.83
CA ILE A 372 -2.20 32.64 33.86
C ILE A 372 -2.93 33.78 34.56
N LEU A 373 -2.91 34.97 33.97
CA LEU A 373 -3.66 36.13 34.47
C LEU A 373 -5.14 36.03 34.08
N CYS A 374 -6.02 36.17 35.06
CA CYS A 374 -7.48 36.22 34.92
C CYS A 374 -7.98 37.65 35.20
N SER A 375 -8.75 38.22 34.26
CA SER A 375 -9.33 39.57 34.38
C SER A 375 -10.75 39.63 33.80
N ASP A 376 -11.39 40.80 33.89
CA ASP A 376 -12.73 41.07 33.37
C ASP A 376 -12.80 41.15 31.84
N GLN A 377 -11.65 41.18 31.16
CA GLN A 377 -11.55 41.25 29.71
C GLN A 377 -10.58 40.19 29.18
N VAL A 378 -11.05 39.33 28.28
CA VAL A 378 -10.22 38.29 27.66
C VAL A 378 -10.26 38.34 26.14
N TYR A 379 -9.14 38.06 25.50
CA TYR A 379 -9.07 37.92 24.05
C TYR A 379 -9.23 36.46 23.63
N ILE A 380 -9.95 36.25 22.53
CA ILE A 380 -10.11 34.96 21.85
C ILE A 380 -9.85 35.10 20.35
N ASN A 381 -9.59 33.98 19.67
CA ASN A 381 -9.44 33.98 18.21
C ASN A 381 -10.76 34.38 17.52
N TYR A 382 -10.68 35.20 16.47
CA TYR A 382 -11.86 35.58 15.68
C TYR A 382 -12.60 34.36 15.10
N LYS A 383 -11.87 33.33 14.65
CA LYS A 383 -12.47 32.07 14.17
C LYS A 383 -13.38 31.41 15.20
N ASP A 384 -12.93 31.38 16.46
CA ASP A 384 -13.73 30.85 17.56
C ASP A 384 -14.93 31.76 17.86
N ALA A 385 -14.75 33.08 17.78
CA ALA A 385 -15.80 34.06 18.04
C ALA A 385 -17.01 33.93 17.10
N ILE A 386 -16.78 33.59 15.82
CA ILE A 386 -17.85 33.38 14.82
C ILE A 386 -18.75 32.19 15.18
N GLU A 387 -18.21 31.16 15.84
CA GLU A 387 -18.95 29.95 16.17
C GLU A 387 -19.81 30.10 17.44
N LEU A 388 -19.63 31.20 18.19
CA LEU A 388 -20.34 31.45 19.43
C LEU A 388 -21.79 31.85 19.18
N LYS A 389 -22.69 31.35 20.03
CA LYS A 389 -24.13 31.60 19.96
C LYS A 389 -24.61 32.31 21.22
N LEU A 390 -25.61 33.16 21.07
CA LEU A 390 -26.30 33.78 22.21
C LEU A 390 -26.84 32.70 23.16
N ASN A 391 -26.72 32.91 24.47
CA ASN A 391 -27.09 32.00 25.55
C ASN A 391 -26.40 30.63 25.51
N SER A 392 -25.30 30.50 24.76
CA SER A 392 -24.49 29.27 24.79
C SER A 392 -23.51 29.28 25.95
N ARG A 393 -23.24 28.08 26.49
CA ARG A 393 -22.22 27.87 27.52
C ARG A 393 -20.92 27.40 26.88
N VAL A 394 -19.83 28.01 27.32
CA VAL A 394 -18.50 27.84 26.73
C VAL A 394 -17.47 27.78 27.85
N THR A 395 -16.43 26.96 27.69
CA THR A 395 -15.35 26.82 28.68
C THR A 395 -14.14 27.62 28.25
N LEU A 396 -13.68 28.53 29.12
CA LEU A 396 -12.35 29.11 29.06
C LEU A 396 -11.36 28.08 29.60
N ILE A 397 -10.49 27.55 28.72
CA ILE A 397 -9.58 26.44 29.06
C ILE A 397 -8.78 26.80 30.32
N LYS A 398 -8.73 25.86 31.29
CA LYS A 398 -8.03 25.97 32.57
C LYS A 398 -8.56 27.02 33.55
N TRP A 399 -9.65 27.72 33.25
CA TRP A 399 -10.23 28.70 34.17
C TRP A 399 -11.66 28.35 34.59
N THR A 400 -12.66 28.61 33.76
CA THR A 400 -14.07 28.42 34.14
C THR A 400 -15.03 28.43 32.93
N ASN A 401 -16.31 28.16 33.17
CA ASN A 401 -17.37 28.32 32.18
C ASN A 401 -17.88 29.77 32.12
N ILE A 402 -18.32 30.16 30.93
CA ILE A 402 -19.00 31.43 30.66
C ILE A 402 -20.29 31.20 29.88
N GLU A 403 -21.25 32.10 30.06
CA GLU A 403 -22.50 32.15 29.30
C GLU A 403 -22.54 33.41 28.44
N ILE A 404 -22.73 33.25 27.13
CA ILE A 404 -22.72 34.35 26.18
C ILE A 404 -24.04 35.13 26.25
N LEU A 405 -23.98 36.41 26.64
CA LEU A 405 -25.16 37.27 26.77
C LEU A 405 -25.44 38.10 25.52
N LYS A 406 -24.38 38.64 24.90
CA LYS A 406 -24.50 39.55 23.77
C LYS A 406 -23.29 39.42 22.85
N ILE A 407 -23.54 39.51 21.54
CA ILE A 407 -22.50 39.57 20.51
C ILE A 407 -22.68 40.90 19.79
N LYS A 408 -21.72 41.82 19.91
CA LYS A 408 -21.73 43.12 19.24
C LYS A 408 -21.05 42.97 17.88
N GLN A 409 -21.72 43.44 16.83
CA GLN A 409 -21.22 43.40 15.46
C GLN A 409 -21.25 44.80 14.84
N VAL A 410 -20.21 45.13 14.09
CA VAL A 410 -20.09 46.34 13.26
C VAL A 410 -19.68 45.88 11.86
N ASP A 411 -20.40 46.33 10.83
CA ASP A 411 -20.17 45.94 9.43
C ASP A 411 -20.05 44.42 9.19
N ASN A 412 -20.95 43.65 9.81
CA ASN A 412 -20.95 42.18 9.81
C ASN A 412 -19.68 41.51 10.37
N LYS A 413 -18.82 42.25 11.10
CA LYS A 413 -17.70 41.70 11.87
C LYS A 413 -18.00 41.76 13.36
N ILE A 414 -17.67 40.69 14.08
CA ILE A 414 -17.79 40.65 15.54
C ILE A 414 -16.68 41.50 16.14
N VAL A 415 -17.04 42.51 16.93
CA VAL A 415 -16.08 43.43 17.56
C VAL A 415 -15.91 43.17 19.06
N GLU A 416 -16.97 42.76 19.74
CA GLU A 416 -16.97 42.49 21.17
C GLU A 416 -18.06 41.49 21.52
N ILE A 417 -17.79 40.66 22.52
CA ILE A 417 -18.75 39.72 23.09
C ILE A 417 -18.91 40.02 24.57
N VAL A 418 -20.13 39.96 25.09
CA VAL A 418 -20.43 40.18 26.50
C VAL A 418 -20.92 38.86 27.09
N ALA A 419 -20.33 38.44 28.21
CA ALA A 419 -20.63 37.15 28.83
C ALA A 419 -20.69 37.23 30.36
N ASN A 420 -21.38 36.27 30.98
CA ASN A 420 -21.36 36.04 32.43
C ASN A 420 -20.38 34.91 32.77
N LEU A 421 -19.60 35.09 33.82
CA LEU A 421 -18.82 34.06 34.51
C LEU A 421 -19.71 33.12 35.30
N LEU A 422 -19.48 31.81 35.15
CA LEU A 422 -20.16 30.74 35.88
C LEU A 422 -19.16 30.01 36.79
N VAL A 423 -18.65 30.68 37.83
CA VAL A 423 -17.56 30.16 38.69
C VAL A 423 -17.94 28.87 39.45
N GLU A 424 -19.22 28.74 39.82
CA GLU A 424 -19.73 27.55 40.52
C GLU A 424 -19.95 26.35 39.58
N ASP A 425 -20.02 26.58 38.26
CA ASP A 425 -20.25 25.54 37.27
C ASP A 425 -18.95 24.79 36.94
N LYS A 426 -18.75 23.66 37.61
CA LYS A 426 -17.63 22.74 37.36
C LYS A 426 -17.90 21.72 36.24
N ASN A 427 -19.00 21.87 35.49
CA ASN A 427 -19.31 20.96 34.40
C ASN A 427 -18.61 21.37 33.09
N PHE A 428 -17.38 20.89 32.91
CA PHE A 428 -16.58 21.11 31.69
C PHE A 428 -16.84 20.05 30.59
N LYS A 429 -17.84 19.17 30.78
CA LYS A 429 -18.19 18.12 29.81
C LYS A 429 -19.26 18.69 28.86
N ASN A 430 -19.12 18.41 27.56
CA ASN A 430 -20.05 18.82 26.50
C ASN A 430 -20.16 20.33 26.23
N THR A 431 -19.16 21.13 26.60
CA THR A 431 -19.04 22.57 26.28
C THR A 431 -17.99 22.81 25.19
N ASN A 432 -18.19 23.86 24.39
CA ASN A 432 -17.15 24.31 23.45
C ASN A 432 -15.99 24.92 24.24
N LYS A 433 -14.74 24.64 23.87
CA LYS A 433 -13.55 25.04 24.66
C LYS A 433 -12.74 26.09 23.92
N LEU A 434 -12.52 27.23 24.55
CA LEU A 434 -11.81 28.37 23.97
C LEU A 434 -10.39 28.50 24.51
N SER A 435 -9.46 28.79 23.59
CA SER A 435 -8.15 29.34 23.93
C SER A 435 -8.34 30.83 24.16
N TRP A 436 -7.80 31.35 25.26
CA TRP A 436 -7.99 32.72 25.68
C TRP A 436 -6.75 33.25 26.38
N ILE A 437 -6.55 34.56 26.36
CA ILE A 437 -5.56 35.29 27.17
C ILE A 437 -6.21 36.54 27.75
N SER A 438 -5.75 37.00 28.90
CA SER A 438 -6.26 38.26 29.50
C SER A 438 -5.85 39.46 28.64
N ALA A 439 -6.79 40.38 28.40
CA ALA A 439 -6.51 41.63 27.69
C ALA A 439 -5.64 42.59 28.53
N ASN A 440 -5.57 42.37 29.85
CA ASN A 440 -4.74 43.12 30.78
C ASN A 440 -3.37 42.48 31.02
N ASP A 441 -3.03 41.42 30.29
CA ASP A 441 -1.74 40.72 30.41
C ASP A 441 -0.64 41.38 29.56
N GLN A 442 0.62 41.16 29.91
CA GLN A 442 1.75 41.60 29.09
C GLN A 442 1.99 40.61 27.95
N LEU A 443 1.40 40.90 26.79
CA LEU A 443 1.40 39.95 25.66
C LEU A 443 2.78 39.82 25.01
N VAL A 444 3.18 38.58 24.75
CA VAL A 444 4.42 38.26 24.03
C VAL A 444 4.13 38.26 22.53
N LYS A 445 4.87 39.04 21.75
CA LYS A 445 4.75 39.04 20.29
C LYS A 445 5.37 37.78 19.71
N ILE A 446 4.67 37.15 18.78
CA ILE A 446 5.13 35.93 18.11
C ILE A 446 4.98 36.11 16.60
N GLU A 447 6.05 35.85 15.87
CA GLU A 447 6.03 35.65 14.44
C GLU A 447 6.20 34.16 14.15
N ALA A 448 5.15 33.49 13.69
CA ALA A 448 5.15 32.07 13.41
C ALA A 448 5.19 31.82 11.89
N THR A 449 6.07 30.93 11.46
CA THR A 449 6.26 30.55 10.06
C THR A 449 5.78 29.11 9.84
N HIS A 450 4.88 28.93 8.87
CA HIS A 450 4.48 27.63 8.35
C HIS A 450 5.23 27.32 7.05
N TYR A 451 5.82 26.12 6.98
CA TYR A 451 6.48 25.63 5.77
C TYR A 451 5.67 24.52 5.06
N GLY A 452 5.31 24.76 3.81
CA GLY A 452 4.73 23.77 2.92
C GLY A 452 5.77 22.90 2.20
N ASN A 453 5.28 22.02 1.32
CA ASN A 453 6.12 21.18 0.47
C ASN A 453 6.93 22.03 -0.54
N ILE A 454 8.18 21.65 -0.80
CA ILE A 454 9.07 22.37 -1.73
C ILE A 454 8.71 22.13 -3.20
N LEU A 455 8.09 20.98 -3.51
CA LEU A 455 7.51 20.67 -4.80
C LEU A 455 5.99 20.67 -4.75
N THR A 456 5.35 20.98 -5.87
CA THR A 456 3.90 20.82 -6.07
C THR A 456 3.51 19.42 -6.51
N LYS A 457 4.45 18.66 -7.09
CA LYS A 457 4.25 17.27 -7.56
C LYS A 457 4.78 16.26 -6.54
N CYS A 458 3.98 15.26 -6.22
CA CYS A 458 4.28 14.22 -5.23
C CYS A 458 5.53 13.40 -5.58
N LYS A 459 5.67 12.99 -6.84
CA LYS A 459 6.82 12.22 -7.34
C LYS A 459 7.19 12.73 -8.72
N LEU A 460 8.49 12.91 -8.96
CA LEU A 460 9.02 13.26 -10.27
C LEU A 460 9.32 11.99 -11.07
N GLU A 461 8.85 11.95 -12.31
CA GLU A 461 9.16 10.92 -13.29
C GLU A 461 10.47 11.23 -14.03
N LYS A 462 11.04 10.25 -14.74
CA LYS A 462 12.39 10.37 -15.35
C LYS A 462 12.54 11.56 -16.32
N ASN A 463 11.47 11.92 -17.03
CA ASN A 463 11.47 13.00 -18.02
C ASN A 463 10.94 14.33 -17.48
N ASP A 464 10.62 14.40 -16.18
CA ASP A 464 10.12 15.63 -15.57
C ASP A 464 11.24 16.66 -15.40
N ASP A 465 11.01 17.86 -15.90
CA ASP A 465 11.78 19.04 -15.51
C ASP A 465 11.29 19.53 -14.14
N PHE A 466 12.06 19.21 -13.10
CA PHE A 466 11.74 19.55 -11.71
C PHE A 466 11.54 21.06 -11.50
N LYS A 467 12.15 21.92 -12.34
CA LYS A 467 12.03 23.38 -12.23
C LYS A 467 10.59 23.85 -12.39
N LYS A 468 9.77 23.14 -13.16
CA LYS A 468 8.35 23.45 -13.38
C LYS A 468 7.46 23.12 -12.18
N PHE A 469 7.95 22.33 -11.24
CA PHE A 469 7.19 21.83 -10.10
C PHE A 469 7.64 22.44 -8.78
N ILE A 470 8.46 23.50 -8.79
CA ILE A 470 8.89 24.21 -7.57
C ILE A 470 7.68 24.94 -6.97
N ASN A 471 7.44 24.77 -5.68
CA ASN A 471 6.37 25.46 -4.97
C ASN A 471 6.84 26.83 -4.45
N HIS A 472 6.42 27.89 -5.14
CA HIS A 472 6.69 29.27 -4.76
C HIS A 472 5.89 29.76 -3.54
N LYS A 473 4.87 29.01 -3.10
CA LYS A 473 4.05 29.31 -1.92
C LYS A 473 4.30 28.31 -0.79
N SER A 474 5.56 27.89 -0.64
CA SER A 474 5.99 26.92 0.37
C SER A 474 6.32 27.52 1.74
N MET A 475 6.09 28.83 1.93
CA MET A 475 6.32 29.51 3.20
C MET A 475 5.19 30.52 3.44
N SER A 476 4.67 30.57 4.66
CA SER A 476 3.65 31.53 5.06
C SER A 476 3.90 31.98 6.49
N LYS A 477 3.83 33.28 6.75
CA LYS A 477 4.05 33.88 8.07
C LYS A 477 2.72 34.36 8.65
N PHE A 478 2.55 34.21 9.95
CA PHE A 478 1.39 34.68 10.70
C PHE A 478 1.83 35.18 12.06
N PHE A 479 1.12 36.18 12.58
CA PHE A 479 1.48 36.87 13.81
C PHE A 479 0.51 36.53 14.92
N LEU A 480 1.05 36.17 16.09
CA LEU A 480 0.28 35.78 17.27
C LEU A 480 0.64 36.64 18.47
N LEU A 481 -0.26 36.66 19.44
CA LEU A 481 -0.09 37.24 20.77
C LEU A 481 -0.10 36.08 21.77
N GLY A 482 1.04 35.86 22.41
CA GLY A 482 1.24 34.86 23.45
C GLY A 482 0.98 35.41 24.86
N GLU A 483 0.70 34.51 25.79
CA GLU A 483 0.62 34.83 27.22
C GLU A 483 1.99 35.26 27.81
N SER A 484 1.99 36.08 28.86
CA SER A 484 3.20 36.63 29.49
C SER A 484 4.15 35.58 30.09
N SER A 485 3.65 34.38 30.38
CA SER A 485 4.45 33.29 30.96
C SER A 485 5.39 32.59 29.95
N MET A 486 5.32 32.95 28.67
CA MET A 486 6.20 32.44 27.61
C MET A 486 7.64 32.95 27.76
N LYS A 487 8.44 32.30 28.61
CA LYS A 487 9.88 32.54 28.77
C LYS A 487 10.70 31.58 27.89
N ILE A 488 10.60 31.76 26.58
CA ILE A 488 11.11 30.82 25.56
C ILE A 488 12.45 31.32 25.00
N LYS A 489 13.41 30.41 24.82
CA LYS A 489 14.71 30.70 24.19
C LYS A 489 14.81 30.06 22.80
N ALA A 490 15.71 30.57 21.97
CA ALA A 490 16.03 29.95 20.69
C ALA A 490 16.46 28.48 20.90
N GLY A 491 15.88 27.58 20.10
CA GLY A 491 16.01 26.13 20.20
C GLY A 491 14.92 25.42 21.02
N ASP A 492 14.16 26.14 21.85
CA ASP A 492 13.11 25.53 22.65
C ASP A 492 11.91 25.09 21.78
N SER A 493 11.42 23.88 22.03
CA SER A 493 10.21 23.35 21.39
C SER A 493 9.01 23.49 22.33
N ILE A 494 7.89 24.00 21.81
CA ILE A 494 6.67 24.28 22.57
C ILE A 494 5.44 23.72 21.85
N GLN A 495 4.33 23.62 22.57
CA GLN A 495 3.01 23.45 21.96
C GLN A 495 2.15 24.69 22.23
N ILE A 496 1.63 25.30 21.17
CA ILE A 496 0.55 26.28 21.29
C ILE A 496 -0.77 25.52 21.26
N MET A 497 -1.52 25.57 22.37
CA MET A 497 -2.75 24.80 22.55
C MET A 497 -3.76 25.11 21.44
N ARG A 498 -4.34 24.05 20.86
CA ARG A 498 -5.27 24.08 19.72
C ARG A 498 -4.68 24.61 18.39
N MET A 499 -3.40 24.93 18.31
CA MET A 499 -2.73 25.34 17.06
C MET A 499 -1.74 24.28 16.56
N GLY A 500 -0.78 23.86 17.38
CA GLY A 500 0.24 22.92 16.94
C GLY A 500 1.52 22.95 17.77
N TYR A 501 2.56 22.30 17.25
CA TYR A 501 3.90 22.29 17.85
C TYR A 501 4.79 23.27 17.10
N TYR A 502 5.70 23.91 17.82
CA TYR A 502 6.59 24.93 17.28
C TYR A 502 7.99 24.80 17.88
N ILE A 503 9.01 25.18 17.12
CA ILE A 503 10.37 25.41 17.63
C ILE A 503 10.70 26.89 17.53
N CYS A 504 11.31 27.47 18.55
CA CYS A 504 11.78 28.85 18.51
C CYS A 504 13.08 28.91 17.71
N ASP A 505 13.05 29.51 16.52
CA ASP A 505 14.21 29.67 15.65
C ASP A 505 15.13 30.79 16.15
N ALA A 506 14.54 31.90 16.60
CA ALA A 506 15.24 33.06 17.14
C ALA A 506 14.34 33.88 18.07
N VAL A 507 14.96 34.75 18.87
CA VAL A 507 14.28 35.78 19.66
C VAL A 507 14.85 37.13 19.23
N ASP A 508 14.01 38.03 18.75
CA ASP A 508 14.43 39.35 18.27
C ASP A 508 14.83 40.26 19.44
N ALA A 509 15.54 41.35 19.12
CA ALA A 509 16.02 42.31 20.11
C ALA A 509 14.88 42.99 20.90
N ASP A 510 13.67 43.07 20.32
CA ASP A 510 12.47 43.61 20.97
C ASP A 510 11.69 42.55 21.80
N GLY A 511 12.21 41.33 21.87
CA GLY A 511 11.59 40.21 22.59
C GLY A 511 10.57 39.40 21.76
N THR A 512 10.40 39.70 20.47
CA THR A 512 9.52 38.92 19.58
C THR A 512 10.06 37.50 19.38
N LEU A 513 9.19 36.51 19.56
CA LEU A 513 9.54 35.09 19.35
C LEU A 513 9.33 34.70 17.89
N ASN A 514 10.40 34.26 17.21
CA ASN A 514 10.31 33.67 15.88
C ASN A 514 10.10 32.16 16.00
N LEU A 515 8.93 31.68 15.64
CA LEU A 515 8.53 30.27 15.74
C LEU A 515 8.43 29.61 14.37
N ILE A 516 8.90 28.37 14.26
CA ILE A 516 8.72 27.52 13.08
C ILE A 516 7.76 26.39 13.45
N ASP A 517 6.80 26.10 12.58
CA ASP A 517 5.88 24.99 12.76
C ASP A 517 6.58 23.62 12.68
N ILE A 518 6.35 22.78 13.70
CA ILE A 518 6.78 21.38 13.70
C ILE A 518 5.56 20.54 13.26
N PRO A 519 5.62 19.84 12.12
CA PRO A 519 4.49 19.04 11.66
C PRO A 519 4.16 17.89 12.62
N ASP A 520 2.87 17.56 12.71
CA ASP A 520 2.35 16.60 13.68
C ASP A 520 2.05 15.20 13.08
N GLY A 521 2.40 15.01 11.80
CA GLY A 521 2.25 13.77 11.06
C GLY A 521 0.82 13.44 10.61
N ARG A 522 -0.13 14.37 10.71
CA ARG A 522 -1.44 14.25 10.06
C ARG A 522 -1.37 14.89 8.69
N ALA A 523 -1.95 14.23 7.67
CA ALA A 523 -2.09 14.81 6.35
C ALA A 523 -2.83 16.13 6.47
N THR A 524 -2.14 17.23 6.17
CA THR A 524 -2.75 18.55 6.14
C THR A 524 -3.72 18.57 4.95
N ASN A 525 -5.02 18.51 5.24
CA ASN A 525 -5.97 19.12 4.32
C ASN A 525 -5.50 20.57 4.16
N LEU A 526 -5.24 21.01 2.92
CA LEU A 526 -5.07 22.43 2.60
C LEU A 526 -6.36 23.17 2.97
N SER A 527 -6.50 23.47 4.25
CA SER A 527 -7.62 24.21 4.82
C SER A 527 -7.20 24.74 6.19
N THR A 528 -6.50 25.87 6.20
CA THR A 528 -6.81 27.07 6.98
C THR A 528 -5.70 28.10 6.77
N CYS A 529 -6.08 29.38 6.61
CA CYS A 529 -5.29 30.64 6.40
C CYS A 529 -4.44 30.71 5.12
N ASP A 530 -4.60 31.61 4.14
CA ASP A 530 -5.42 32.81 3.99
C ASP A 530 -5.85 32.99 2.51
N SER A 531 -7.09 33.42 2.31
CA SER A 531 -7.54 34.03 1.06
C SER A 531 -7.95 35.46 1.37
N VAL A 532 -7.01 36.40 1.22
CA VAL A 532 -7.33 37.82 1.03
C VAL A 532 -7.08 38.16 -0.44
N SER A 533 -8.09 38.80 -1.03
CA SER A 533 -8.18 39.29 -2.41
C SER A 533 -8.44 38.25 -3.51
N ASN A 534 -9.70 37.84 -3.61
CA ASN A 534 -10.42 37.98 -4.88
C ASN A 534 -11.89 38.18 -4.54
N VAL A 535 -12.32 39.44 -4.59
CA VAL A 535 -13.73 39.81 -4.56
C VAL A 535 -14.39 39.06 -5.73
N LYS A 536 -15.16 38.02 -5.42
CA LYS A 536 -16.02 37.34 -6.39
C LYS A 536 -17.07 38.36 -6.82
N ASN A 537 -16.84 39.07 -7.92
CA ASN A 537 -17.80 40.00 -8.49
C ASN A 537 -18.97 39.16 -9.07
N PRO A 538 -20.14 39.08 -8.39
CA PRO A 538 -21.18 38.11 -8.75
C PRO A 538 -21.76 38.38 -10.15
N ASN A 539 -21.69 39.64 -10.58
CA ASN A 539 -22.13 40.07 -11.91
C ASN A 539 -21.24 39.55 -13.04
N GLU A 540 -19.94 39.36 -12.83
CA GLU A 540 -19.05 38.81 -13.85
C GLU A 540 -19.21 37.29 -14.00
N ILE A 541 -19.38 36.58 -12.88
CA ILE A 541 -19.66 35.14 -12.90
C ILE A 541 -20.98 34.88 -13.62
N LYS A 542 -22.03 35.68 -13.35
CA LYS A 542 -23.31 35.56 -14.04
C LYS A 542 -23.18 35.81 -15.55
N LYS A 543 -22.47 36.85 -15.97
CA LYS A 543 -22.17 37.10 -17.40
C LYS A 543 -21.42 35.95 -18.06
N LEU A 544 -20.50 35.30 -17.34
CA LEU A 544 -19.75 34.14 -17.84
C LEU A 544 -20.65 32.91 -17.99
N VAL A 545 -21.53 32.65 -17.02
CA VAL A 545 -22.53 31.58 -17.08
C VAL A 545 -23.46 31.77 -18.28
N ASP A 546 -23.94 33.00 -18.50
CA ASP A 546 -24.80 33.32 -19.64
C ASP A 546 -24.04 33.15 -20.97
N ALA A 547 -22.77 33.57 -21.04
CA ALA A 547 -21.93 33.40 -22.22
C ALA A 547 -21.63 31.92 -22.54
N ILE A 548 -21.38 31.09 -21.52
CA ILE A 548 -21.17 29.64 -21.68
C ILE A 548 -22.47 28.98 -22.17
N THR A 549 -23.60 29.34 -21.57
CA THR A 549 -24.92 28.77 -21.91
C THR A 549 -25.32 29.14 -23.35
N ASN A 550 -25.10 30.38 -23.75
CA ASN A 550 -25.35 30.81 -25.13
C ASN A 550 -24.39 30.12 -26.11
N CYS A 551 -23.12 29.96 -25.77
CA CYS A 551 -22.16 29.26 -26.62
C CYS A 551 -22.51 27.77 -26.80
N LEU A 552 -23.09 27.12 -25.79
CA LEU A 552 -23.59 25.75 -25.87
C LEU A 552 -24.80 25.62 -26.82
N LYS A 553 -25.77 26.53 -26.72
CA LYS A 553 -26.92 26.58 -27.66
C LYS A 553 -26.45 26.81 -29.10
N ASP A 554 -25.49 27.69 -29.26
CA ASP A 554 -24.88 28.04 -30.54
C ASP A 554 -24.11 26.89 -31.20
N ILE A 555 -23.55 25.97 -30.40
CA ILE A 555 -22.90 24.73 -30.85
C ILE A 555 -23.97 23.73 -31.30
N GLN A 556 -25.03 23.53 -30.52
CA GLN A 556 -26.15 22.66 -30.91
C GLN A 556 -26.79 23.10 -32.25
N ILE A 557 -26.95 24.41 -32.47
CA ILE A 557 -27.48 24.93 -33.74
C ILE A 557 -26.49 24.72 -34.89
N ALA A 558 -25.18 24.83 -34.64
CA ALA A 558 -24.15 24.61 -35.65
C ALA A 558 -24.00 23.12 -36.02
N GLU A 559 -24.17 22.22 -35.05
CA GLU A 559 -24.21 20.76 -35.26
C GLU A 559 -25.42 20.39 -36.14
N ALA A 560 -26.60 20.96 -35.88
CA ALA A 560 -27.80 20.71 -36.68
C ALA A 560 -27.70 21.24 -38.14
N LYS A 561 -26.80 22.20 -38.41
CA LYS A 561 -26.61 22.79 -39.75
C LYS A 561 -25.38 22.25 -40.50
N GLY A 562 -24.64 21.29 -39.94
CA GLY A 562 -23.56 20.58 -40.63
C GLY A 562 -22.36 21.44 -41.07
N ASN A 563 -22.05 22.55 -40.37
CA ASN A 563 -20.99 23.47 -40.77
C ASN A 563 -19.74 23.32 -39.88
N GLU A 564 -18.89 22.33 -40.24
CA GLU A 564 -17.70 21.88 -39.49
C GLU A 564 -16.71 23.00 -39.08
N PRO A 565 -16.35 23.97 -39.95
CA PRO A 565 -15.42 25.05 -39.59
C PRO A 565 -15.96 25.97 -38.48
N ILE A 566 -17.27 26.21 -38.49
CA ILE A 566 -17.94 27.06 -37.48
C ILE A 566 -18.04 26.32 -36.15
N LEU A 567 -18.28 25.00 -36.19
CA LEU A 567 -18.38 24.14 -35.02
C LEU A 567 -17.06 24.12 -34.22
N LEU A 568 -15.94 23.89 -34.90
CA LEU A 568 -14.60 23.91 -34.29
C LEU A 568 -14.25 25.25 -33.64
N LYS A 569 -14.64 26.37 -34.28
CA LYS A 569 -14.41 27.72 -33.73
C LYS A 569 -15.24 27.96 -32.46
N LYS A 570 -16.49 27.49 -32.43
CA LYS A 570 -17.37 27.63 -31.26
C LYS A 570 -16.98 26.70 -30.12
N GLN A 571 -16.54 25.46 -30.39
CA GLN A 571 -16.02 24.53 -29.39
C GLN A 571 -14.76 25.08 -28.70
N ARG A 572 -13.83 25.68 -29.45
CA ARG A 572 -12.65 26.37 -28.86
C ARG A 572 -13.07 27.52 -27.94
N LYS A 573 -14.04 28.35 -28.37
CA LYS A 573 -14.56 29.45 -27.54
C LYS A 573 -15.21 28.96 -26.25
N LEU A 574 -15.93 27.83 -26.30
CA LEU A 574 -16.54 27.21 -25.12
C LEU A 574 -15.49 26.72 -24.11
N ILE A 575 -14.39 26.13 -24.58
CA ILE A 575 -13.29 25.67 -23.72
C ILE A 575 -12.64 26.84 -22.99
N ASP A 576 -12.37 27.94 -23.69
CA ASP A 576 -11.80 29.16 -23.07
C ASP A 576 -12.74 29.79 -22.03
N LEU A 577 -14.05 29.83 -22.33
CA LEU A 577 -15.04 30.35 -21.39
C LEU A 577 -15.16 29.48 -20.12
N LYS A 578 -15.16 28.14 -20.26
CA LYS A 578 -15.16 27.21 -19.12
C LYS A 578 -13.87 27.32 -18.29
N LYS A 579 -12.71 27.54 -18.94
CA LYS A 579 -11.43 27.75 -18.26
C LYS A 579 -11.42 29.06 -17.45
N ARG A 580 -12.00 30.12 -18.00
CA ARG A 580 -12.21 31.39 -17.26
C ARG A 580 -13.20 31.22 -16.11
N PHE A 581 -14.28 30.47 -16.29
CA PHE A 581 -15.22 30.15 -15.21
C PHE A 581 -14.53 29.37 -14.09
N LYS A 582 -13.76 28.32 -14.40
CA LYS A 582 -12.98 27.55 -13.43
C LYS A 582 -11.96 28.42 -12.68
N GLY A 583 -11.32 29.35 -13.38
CA GLY A 583 -10.38 30.30 -12.79
C GLY A 583 -11.03 31.30 -11.81
N MET A 584 -12.27 31.72 -12.06
CA MET A 584 -12.98 32.72 -11.23
C MET A 584 -13.87 32.11 -10.15
N ALA A 585 -14.61 31.03 -10.46
CA ALA A 585 -15.53 30.36 -9.54
C ALA A 585 -14.82 29.37 -8.61
N GLY A 586 -13.67 28.83 -9.03
CA GLY A 586 -12.90 27.81 -8.31
C GLY A 586 -13.39 26.37 -8.51
N GLU A 587 -14.43 26.18 -9.33
CA GLU A 587 -15.08 24.89 -9.62
C GLU A 587 -15.38 24.76 -11.12
N GLU A 588 -15.58 23.52 -11.60
CA GLU A 588 -15.95 23.30 -13.00
C GLU A 588 -17.42 23.67 -13.25
N PHE A 589 -17.68 24.24 -14.44
CA PHE A 589 -19.03 24.65 -14.82
C PHE A 589 -19.96 23.44 -14.93
N ASN A 590 -20.97 23.37 -14.06
CA ASN A 590 -22.01 22.35 -14.10
C ASN A 590 -23.30 22.91 -14.74
N PRO A 591 -23.72 22.41 -15.93
CA PRO A 591 -24.92 22.89 -16.61
C PRO A 591 -26.23 22.68 -15.83
N ASP A 592 -26.29 21.73 -14.88
CA ASP A 592 -27.52 21.43 -14.14
C ASP A 592 -27.78 22.35 -12.93
N SER A 593 -26.82 23.22 -12.58
CA SER A 593 -26.96 24.18 -11.46
C SER A 593 -27.59 25.53 -11.84
N ALA A 594 -28.04 25.70 -13.09
CA ALA A 594 -28.62 26.95 -13.57
C ALA A 594 -30.12 27.09 -13.22
N SER A 595 -30.45 27.24 -11.93
CA SER A 595 -31.69 27.88 -11.51
C SER A 595 -31.48 28.69 -10.22
N VAL A 596 -31.44 30.01 -10.39
CA VAL A 596 -31.30 30.99 -9.30
C VAL A 596 -32.59 31.02 -8.47
N LYS A 597 -32.55 30.54 -7.21
CA LYS A 597 -33.57 30.87 -6.20
C LYS A 597 -33.15 32.11 -5.43
N THR A 598 -33.72 33.25 -5.80
CA THR A 598 -33.74 34.49 -5.02
C THR A 598 -34.68 34.36 -3.81
N GLU A 599 -34.17 34.62 -2.61
CA GLU A 599 -35.00 34.89 -1.43
C GLU A 599 -35.60 36.30 -1.51
N LYS A 600 -36.92 36.43 -1.32
CA LYS A 600 -37.52 37.59 -0.63
C LYS A 600 -38.69 37.14 0.26
N LYS A 601 -38.61 37.59 1.51
CA LYS A 601 -39.67 37.58 2.54
C LYS A 601 -40.89 38.39 2.08
N SER A 602 -42.10 37.94 2.44
CA SER A 602 -43.13 38.81 3.05
C SER A 602 -44.40 38.03 3.47
N THR A 603 -44.61 37.98 4.79
CA THR A 603 -45.88 38.25 5.53
C THR A 603 -47.21 37.56 5.19
N LYS A 604 -47.62 36.75 6.17
CA LYS A 604 -48.80 36.91 7.05
C LYS A 604 -50.24 36.77 6.47
N THR A 605 -50.84 35.68 6.94
CA THR A 605 -52.13 35.55 7.67
C THR A 605 -53.47 35.38 6.95
N LYS A 606 -54.15 34.32 7.45
CA LYS A 606 -55.59 34.17 7.77
C LYS A 606 -56.56 34.04 6.58
N SER A 607 -57.62 33.22 6.63
CA SER A 607 -58.09 32.15 7.50
C SER A 607 -59.51 31.77 7.04
N LYS A 608 -59.92 30.51 7.29
CA LYS A 608 -61.31 30.06 7.57
C LYS A 608 -62.29 30.09 6.38
N LYS A 609 -63.22 29.12 6.19
CA LYS A 609 -64.01 28.32 7.14
C LYS A 609 -64.64 27.11 6.37
N ASN A 610 -64.55 25.91 6.95
CA ASN A 610 -65.63 25.06 7.47
C ASN A 610 -66.81 24.69 6.55
N LYS A 611 -67.08 23.38 6.44
CA LYS A 611 -68.27 22.76 7.07
C LYS A 611 -68.08 21.25 7.27
N LYS A 612 -68.52 20.80 8.45
CA LYS A 612 -68.62 19.42 8.94
C LYS A 612 -69.84 18.72 8.33
N THR A 613 -69.79 17.39 8.28
CA THR A 613 -70.80 16.49 8.88
C THR A 613 -70.20 15.12 9.20
N ASP A 614 -70.46 14.66 10.43
CA ASP A 614 -70.22 13.32 10.99
C ASP A 614 -71.27 12.32 10.49
N GLN A 615 -70.92 11.03 10.34
CA GLN A 615 -71.29 9.95 11.29
C GLN A 615 -70.91 8.52 10.79
N SER A 616 -70.06 7.85 11.60
CA SER A 616 -70.06 6.43 12.04
C SER A 616 -69.97 5.27 11.01
N LYS A 617 -69.29 4.13 11.20
CA LYS A 617 -68.41 3.56 12.26
C LYS A 617 -67.77 2.24 11.70
N LYS A 618 -66.60 1.89 12.27
CA LYS A 618 -65.94 0.55 12.41
C LYS A 618 -64.88 0.06 11.40
N GLN A 619 -63.68 -0.16 11.97
CA GLN A 619 -62.71 -1.28 11.79
C GLN A 619 -62.04 -1.41 10.41
N GLU A 620 -60.73 -1.46 10.21
CA GLU A 620 -59.49 -1.72 10.96
C GLU A 620 -58.35 -1.03 10.20
N LYS A 621 -57.36 -0.43 10.90
CA LYS A 621 -55.94 -0.40 10.51
C LYS A 621 -55.10 0.35 11.55
N THR A 622 -54.12 -0.37 12.07
CA THR A 622 -53.16 -0.01 13.11
C THR A 622 -52.22 1.10 12.65
N GLN A 623 -52.07 2.12 13.51
CA GLN A 623 -51.14 3.24 13.35
C GLN A 623 -49.79 2.94 13.99
N ASP A 624 -48.74 3.35 13.26
CA ASP A 624 -47.35 3.45 13.67
C ASP A 624 -47.13 4.26 14.95
N LEU A 625 -46.43 3.65 15.92
CA LEU A 625 -45.82 4.33 17.05
C LEU A 625 -44.29 4.29 16.91
N LYS A 626 -43.74 5.50 16.75
CA LYS A 626 -42.31 5.84 16.79
C LYS A 626 -41.65 5.34 18.08
N SER A 627 -40.50 4.68 17.98
CA SER A 627 -39.58 4.48 19.10
C SER A 627 -38.11 4.75 18.72
N ALA A 628 -37.52 5.65 19.52
CA ALA A 628 -36.13 5.87 19.94
C ALA A 628 -34.94 5.60 19.00
N LYS A 629 -34.20 6.68 18.70
CA LYS A 629 -32.80 6.68 18.23
C LYS A 629 -31.85 6.25 19.36
N PRO A 630 -30.81 5.43 19.11
CA PRO A 630 -29.78 5.13 20.12
C PRO A 630 -28.84 6.33 20.32
N VAL A 631 -28.49 6.56 21.58
CA VAL A 631 -27.58 7.57 22.10
C VAL A 631 -26.12 7.21 21.75
N GLU A 632 -25.36 8.17 21.23
CA GLU A 632 -23.92 8.05 20.98
C GLU A 632 -23.13 8.10 22.28
N ASP A 633 -22.58 6.95 22.68
CA ASP A 633 -21.54 6.87 23.70
C ASP A 633 -20.15 7.03 23.06
N SER A 634 -19.34 7.93 23.65
CA SER A 634 -17.99 8.29 23.24
C SER A 634 -17.05 7.10 23.02
N LYS A 635 -16.68 6.83 21.75
CA LYS A 635 -15.72 5.78 21.39
C LYS A 635 -14.28 6.21 21.69
N LYS A 636 -13.63 5.50 22.61
CA LYS A 636 -12.19 5.20 22.49
C LYS A 636 -12.01 4.52 21.12
N ASN A 637 -11.25 5.12 20.20
CA ASN A 637 -10.99 4.55 18.87
C ASN A 637 -10.29 3.18 19.01
N THR A 638 -11.06 2.11 18.85
CA THR A 638 -10.52 0.77 18.69
C THR A 638 -9.99 0.64 17.26
N LYS A 639 -8.74 0.19 17.08
CA LYS A 639 -8.06 0.03 15.76
C LYS A 639 -8.73 -0.98 14.79
N LEU A 640 -9.92 -1.49 15.12
CA LEU A 640 -10.61 -2.57 14.41
C LEU A 640 -11.36 -2.11 13.15
N GLY A 641 -11.74 -0.84 13.03
CA GLY A 641 -12.50 -0.34 11.87
C GLY A 641 -11.68 -0.36 10.56
N MET A 642 -12.35 -0.53 9.41
CA MET A 642 -11.71 -0.43 8.09
C MET A 642 -11.29 1.03 7.80
N ASP A 643 -10.09 1.21 7.25
CA ASP A 643 -9.52 2.54 6.96
C ASP A 643 -9.84 3.01 5.53
N VAL A 644 -10.31 2.09 4.68
CA VAL A 644 -10.61 2.34 3.27
C VAL A 644 -11.85 1.55 2.86
N LYS A 645 -12.73 2.17 2.07
CA LYS A 645 -13.91 1.50 1.52
C LYS A 645 -13.57 0.65 0.31
N LYS A 646 -14.29 -0.46 0.14
CA LYS A 646 -14.17 -1.35 -1.02
C LYS A 646 -14.27 -0.61 -2.35
N SER A 647 -15.16 0.39 -2.41
CA SER A 647 -15.41 1.21 -3.60
C SER A 647 -14.35 2.25 -3.93
N GLU A 648 -13.54 2.66 -2.96
CA GLU A 648 -12.53 3.70 -3.15
C GLU A 648 -11.20 3.10 -3.59
N ASN A 649 -10.79 1.98 -2.98
CA ASN A 649 -9.57 1.26 -3.38
C ASN A 649 -9.67 -0.23 -3.02
N PHE A 650 -10.12 -1.02 -3.99
CA PHE A 650 -10.33 -2.46 -3.84
C PHE A 650 -9.10 -3.23 -3.36
N ASN A 651 -7.91 -2.95 -3.92
CA ASN A 651 -6.69 -3.70 -3.57
C ASN A 651 -6.26 -3.45 -2.12
N LYS A 652 -6.34 -2.19 -1.66
CA LYS A 652 -6.01 -1.83 -0.28
C LYS A 652 -7.08 -2.33 0.69
N TRP A 653 -8.37 -2.26 0.30
CA TRP A 653 -9.46 -2.86 1.08
C TRP A 653 -9.28 -4.37 1.24
N TYR A 654 -8.99 -5.09 0.15
CA TYR A 654 -8.83 -6.55 0.15
C TYR A 654 -7.72 -7.00 1.11
N THR A 655 -6.53 -6.41 0.96
CA THR A 655 -5.39 -6.71 1.84
C THR A 655 -5.68 -6.37 3.30
N GLN A 656 -6.37 -5.26 3.55
CA GLN A 656 -6.77 -4.86 4.89
C GLN A 656 -7.79 -5.81 5.52
N VAL A 657 -8.81 -6.27 4.78
CA VAL A 657 -9.78 -7.25 5.29
C VAL A 657 -9.07 -8.52 5.70
N LEU A 658 -8.20 -9.07 4.84
CA LEU A 658 -7.47 -10.30 5.16
C LEU A 658 -6.58 -10.17 6.40
N GLN A 659 -5.90 -9.04 6.57
CA GLN A 659 -5.06 -8.79 7.76
C GLN A 659 -5.90 -8.61 9.02
N LYS A 660 -6.93 -7.74 8.97
CA LYS A 660 -7.73 -7.38 10.16
C LYS A 660 -8.64 -8.53 10.60
N ALA A 661 -9.12 -9.36 9.67
CA ALA A 661 -9.84 -10.60 9.98
C ALA A 661 -8.91 -11.77 10.39
N GLU A 662 -7.60 -11.53 10.47
CA GLU A 662 -6.60 -12.56 10.80
C GLU A 662 -6.68 -13.77 9.84
N MET A 663 -6.87 -13.54 8.55
CA MET A 663 -6.91 -14.58 7.52
C MET A 663 -5.49 -15.03 7.11
N ILE A 664 -4.56 -14.08 7.08
CA ILE A 664 -3.15 -14.32 6.73
C ILE A 664 -2.24 -13.50 7.64
N GLU A 665 -0.99 -13.93 7.74
CA GLU A 665 0.13 -13.08 8.11
C GLU A 665 1.16 -13.01 6.98
N TYR A 666 1.81 -11.87 6.84
CA TYR A 666 2.85 -11.69 5.83
C TYR A 666 4.13 -12.40 6.28
N TYR A 667 4.66 -13.26 5.41
CA TYR A 667 5.96 -13.89 5.62
C TYR A 667 7.09 -13.01 5.05
N ASP A 668 8.34 -13.32 5.41
CA ASP A 668 9.52 -12.57 4.98
C ASP A 668 9.87 -12.79 3.50
N VAL A 669 9.41 -13.88 2.90
CA VAL A 669 9.47 -14.15 1.45
C VAL A 669 8.25 -13.55 0.74
N SER A 670 8.49 -12.63 -0.19
CA SER A 670 7.44 -11.97 -0.97
C SER A 670 6.56 -12.97 -1.73
N GLY A 671 5.24 -12.87 -1.56
CA GLY A 671 4.27 -13.77 -2.18
C GLY A 671 4.10 -15.11 -1.47
N CYS A 672 4.79 -15.34 -0.36
CA CYS A 672 4.48 -16.41 0.60
C CYS A 672 3.74 -15.80 1.79
N TYR A 673 2.75 -16.53 2.32
CA TYR A 673 1.88 -16.05 3.40
C TYR A 673 1.68 -17.16 4.42
N ILE A 674 1.66 -16.79 5.70
CA ILE A 674 1.21 -17.71 6.75
C ILE A 674 -0.32 -17.73 6.66
N ILE A 675 -0.88 -18.88 6.28
CA ILE A 675 -2.33 -19.11 6.31
C ILE A 675 -2.69 -19.41 7.78
N THR A 676 -3.45 -18.52 8.40
CA THR A 676 -3.79 -18.66 9.82
C THR A 676 -4.78 -19.81 10.06
N PRO A 677 -4.99 -20.24 11.31
CA PRO A 677 -6.00 -21.25 11.64
C PRO A 677 -7.44 -20.89 11.25
N TRP A 678 -7.71 -19.63 10.88
CA TRP A 678 -9.04 -19.20 10.42
C TRP A 678 -9.24 -19.54 8.95
N SER A 679 -8.29 -19.14 8.08
CA SER A 679 -8.32 -19.46 6.65
C SER A 679 -8.04 -20.93 6.38
N PHE A 680 -7.16 -21.55 7.16
CA PHE A 680 -6.83 -22.96 6.98
C PHE A 680 -8.05 -23.85 7.23
N PHE A 681 -8.90 -23.50 8.21
CA PHE A 681 -10.18 -24.18 8.42
C PHE A 681 -11.11 -24.10 7.20
N ILE A 682 -11.17 -22.95 6.52
CA ILE A 682 -11.97 -22.81 5.29
C ILE A 682 -11.43 -23.77 4.21
N TRP A 683 -10.10 -23.88 4.11
CA TRP A 683 -9.46 -24.84 3.19
C TRP A 683 -9.76 -26.29 3.57
N GLU A 684 -9.73 -26.63 4.86
CA GLU A 684 -10.11 -27.96 5.37
C GLU A 684 -11.57 -28.29 5.03
N ALA A 685 -12.51 -27.35 5.21
CA ALA A 685 -13.90 -27.55 4.86
C ALA A 685 -14.11 -27.80 3.36
N ILE A 686 -13.38 -27.07 2.50
CA ILE A 686 -13.38 -27.32 1.05
C ILE A 686 -12.79 -28.70 0.75
N LYS A 687 -11.68 -29.04 1.41
CA LYS A 687 -11.00 -30.32 1.27
C LYS A 687 -11.91 -31.48 1.64
N GLU A 688 -12.47 -31.49 2.83
CA GLU A 688 -13.36 -32.56 3.31
C GLU A 688 -14.55 -32.78 2.37
N TYR A 689 -15.14 -31.67 1.91
CA TYR A 689 -16.28 -31.72 1.01
C TYR A 689 -15.92 -32.33 -0.35
N LEU A 690 -14.85 -31.83 -0.96
CA LEU A 690 -14.40 -32.27 -2.27
C LEU A 690 -13.84 -33.70 -2.22
N ASP A 691 -13.04 -34.03 -1.21
CA ASP A 691 -12.42 -35.33 -1.03
C ASP A 691 -13.47 -36.45 -0.90
N LYS A 692 -14.57 -36.19 -0.17
CA LYS A 692 -15.71 -37.12 -0.10
C LYS A 692 -16.32 -37.40 -1.47
N LYS A 693 -16.47 -36.36 -2.30
CA LYS A 693 -17.04 -36.48 -3.66
C LYS A 693 -16.08 -37.20 -4.60
N ILE A 694 -14.81 -36.78 -4.64
CA ILE A 694 -13.75 -37.41 -5.43
C ILE A 694 -13.68 -38.92 -5.16
N LYS A 695 -13.66 -39.32 -3.88
CA LYS A 695 -13.65 -40.74 -3.49
C LYS A 695 -14.87 -41.50 -3.98
N SER A 696 -16.04 -40.88 -4.01
CA SER A 696 -17.25 -41.51 -4.56
C SER A 696 -17.19 -41.76 -6.07
N PHE A 697 -16.31 -41.06 -6.81
CA PHE A 697 -16.02 -41.30 -8.22
C PHE A 697 -14.88 -42.33 -8.46
N GLY A 698 -14.44 -43.02 -7.40
CA GLY A 698 -13.42 -44.07 -7.49
C GLY A 698 -11.97 -43.57 -7.46
N PHE A 699 -11.73 -42.29 -7.17
CA PHE A 699 -10.39 -41.75 -7.04
C PHE A 699 -9.75 -42.11 -5.70
N SER A 700 -8.45 -42.42 -5.74
CA SER A 700 -7.65 -42.67 -4.55
C SER A 700 -6.65 -41.54 -4.30
N ASN A 701 -6.49 -41.15 -3.04
CA ASN A 701 -5.51 -40.14 -2.67
C ASN A 701 -4.09 -40.73 -2.70
N ALA A 702 -3.16 -40.04 -3.34
CA ALA A 702 -1.74 -40.37 -3.37
C ALA A 702 -0.88 -39.15 -3.05
N TYR A 703 0.39 -39.40 -2.72
CA TYR A 703 1.38 -38.35 -2.50
C TYR A 703 2.54 -38.52 -3.47
N PHE A 704 2.79 -37.49 -4.27
CA PHE A 704 3.99 -37.33 -5.08
C PHE A 704 4.94 -36.28 -4.48
N PRO A 705 6.27 -36.46 -4.56
CA PRO A 705 7.25 -35.55 -3.98
C PRO A 705 7.23 -34.13 -4.59
N MET A 706 7.71 -33.15 -3.81
CA MET A 706 7.82 -31.75 -4.22
C MET A 706 8.96 -31.46 -5.20
N PHE A 707 10.06 -32.22 -5.13
CA PHE A 707 11.24 -31.97 -5.94
C PHE A 707 11.20 -32.74 -7.27
N VAL A 708 11.48 -32.03 -8.36
CA VAL A 708 11.51 -32.55 -9.72
C VAL A 708 12.93 -32.49 -10.25
N SER A 709 13.40 -33.58 -10.88
CA SER A 709 14.72 -33.57 -11.50
C SER A 709 14.76 -32.68 -12.75
N GLU A 710 15.91 -32.06 -13.04
CA GLU A 710 16.09 -31.28 -14.27
C GLU A 710 15.73 -32.06 -15.54
N ALA A 711 16.11 -33.33 -15.62
CA ALA A 711 15.81 -34.18 -16.77
C ALA A 711 14.30 -34.42 -16.98
N ALA A 712 13.52 -34.46 -15.89
CA ALA A 712 12.06 -34.63 -15.99
C ALA A 712 11.38 -33.36 -16.52
N LEU A 713 11.86 -32.18 -16.15
CA LEU A 713 11.36 -30.90 -16.69
C LEU A 713 11.76 -30.67 -18.15
N GLN A 714 13.00 -31.01 -18.52
CA GLN A 714 13.48 -30.85 -19.90
C GLN A 714 12.67 -31.70 -20.90
N LYS A 715 12.21 -32.89 -20.51
CA LYS A 715 11.34 -33.72 -21.34
C LYS A 715 9.99 -33.07 -21.67
N GLU A 716 9.46 -32.24 -20.77
CA GLU A 716 8.20 -31.52 -20.99
C GLU A 716 8.41 -30.30 -21.91
N GLU A 717 9.49 -29.54 -21.69
CA GLU A 717 9.87 -28.37 -22.49
C GLU A 717 10.12 -28.72 -23.97
N THR A 718 10.72 -29.87 -24.27
CA THR A 718 10.98 -30.31 -25.65
C THR A 718 9.73 -30.64 -26.46
N HIS A 719 8.59 -30.87 -25.81
CA HIS A 719 7.36 -31.35 -26.47
C HIS A 719 6.18 -30.37 -26.39
N ILE A 720 6.25 -29.33 -25.56
CA ILE A 720 5.22 -28.30 -25.43
C ILE A 720 5.84 -26.94 -25.76
N ALA A 721 5.62 -26.47 -26.99
CA ALA A 721 6.29 -25.31 -27.61
C ALA A 721 6.06 -23.93 -26.94
N ASP A 722 5.38 -23.87 -25.80
CA ASP A 722 5.10 -22.66 -25.01
C ASP A 722 5.30 -22.87 -23.49
N PHE A 723 5.88 -24.01 -23.06
CA PHE A 723 6.11 -24.31 -21.65
C PHE A 723 7.52 -23.89 -21.21
N SER A 724 7.66 -22.67 -20.69
CA SER A 724 8.89 -22.17 -20.06
C SER A 724 8.60 -21.87 -18.58
N PRO A 725 8.51 -22.89 -17.72
CA PRO A 725 8.11 -22.67 -16.34
C PRO A 725 9.21 -21.88 -15.61
N GLU A 726 8.90 -20.69 -15.10
CA GLU A 726 9.82 -20.02 -14.17
C GLU A 726 9.78 -20.79 -12.84
N VAL A 727 10.68 -21.77 -12.70
CA VAL A 727 10.80 -22.65 -11.52
C VAL A 727 11.88 -22.15 -10.56
N ALA A 728 11.68 -22.47 -9.28
CA ALA A 728 12.73 -22.30 -8.27
C ALA A 728 13.68 -23.51 -8.30
N TRP A 729 14.96 -23.26 -8.59
CA TRP A 729 16.00 -24.29 -8.58
C TRP A 729 16.68 -24.41 -7.22
N VAL A 730 16.84 -25.65 -6.76
CA VAL A 730 17.73 -26.03 -5.67
C VAL A 730 19.05 -26.49 -6.30
N THR A 731 20.09 -25.70 -6.12
CA THR A 731 21.43 -25.91 -6.68
C THR A 731 22.50 -26.19 -5.63
N GLN A 732 22.15 -26.07 -4.34
CA GLN A 732 23.07 -26.24 -3.22
C GLN A 732 22.42 -27.06 -2.11
N SER A 733 23.21 -27.92 -1.47
CA SER A 733 22.84 -28.67 -0.26
C SER A 733 23.90 -28.40 0.81
N GLY A 734 23.50 -27.74 1.92
CA GLY A 734 24.46 -27.19 2.87
C GLY A 734 25.36 -26.14 2.20
N ASN A 735 26.68 -26.38 2.20
CA ASN A 735 27.67 -25.53 1.53
C ASN A 735 28.16 -26.12 0.19
N SER A 736 27.65 -27.29 -0.24
CA SER A 736 28.10 -27.99 -1.44
C SER A 736 27.20 -27.67 -2.63
N VAL A 737 27.80 -27.39 -3.79
CA VAL A 737 27.06 -27.28 -5.06
C VAL A 737 26.62 -28.67 -5.49
N MET A 738 25.34 -28.82 -5.83
CA MET A 738 24.79 -30.09 -6.29
C MET A 738 25.23 -30.36 -7.74
N ALA A 739 25.71 -31.58 -8.01
CA ALA A 739 26.10 -32.00 -9.35
C ALA A 739 24.92 -31.99 -10.35
N LYS A 740 23.70 -32.25 -9.86
CA LYS A 740 22.46 -32.13 -10.61
C LYS A 740 21.51 -31.24 -9.83
N LYS A 741 21.05 -30.14 -10.43
CA LYS A 741 20.05 -29.27 -9.83
C LYS A 741 18.68 -29.96 -9.85
N ILE A 742 17.86 -29.65 -8.85
CA ILE A 742 16.46 -30.11 -8.76
C ILE A 742 15.55 -28.89 -8.67
N ALA A 743 14.39 -28.93 -9.28
CA ALA A 743 13.41 -27.86 -9.23
C ALA A 743 12.36 -28.14 -8.15
N ILE A 744 11.79 -27.08 -7.58
CA ILE A 744 10.52 -27.16 -6.86
C ILE A 744 9.40 -27.20 -7.89
N ARG A 745 8.50 -28.18 -7.77
CA ARG A 745 7.46 -28.44 -8.77
C ARG A 745 6.54 -27.22 -9.02
N PRO A 746 6.37 -26.81 -10.30
CA PRO A 746 5.33 -25.85 -10.71
C PRO A 746 4.03 -26.52 -11.17
N THR A 747 4.14 -27.80 -11.56
CA THR A 747 3.14 -28.72 -12.16
C THR A 747 3.48 -30.15 -11.73
N SER A 748 2.53 -31.09 -11.84
CA SER A 748 2.71 -32.46 -11.32
C SER A 748 2.80 -33.52 -12.41
N GLU A 749 2.48 -33.18 -13.66
CA GLU A 749 2.57 -34.07 -14.82
C GLU A 749 3.96 -34.72 -14.95
N THR A 750 5.03 -33.94 -14.76
CA THR A 750 6.43 -34.41 -14.84
C THR A 750 6.86 -35.39 -13.76
N VAL A 751 6.12 -35.47 -12.66
CA VAL A 751 6.37 -36.42 -11.56
C VAL A 751 5.41 -37.62 -11.64
N MET A 752 4.16 -37.37 -12.02
CA MET A 752 3.10 -38.40 -12.01
C MET A 752 3.16 -39.30 -13.25
N TYR A 753 3.32 -38.76 -14.45
CA TYR A 753 3.19 -39.53 -15.69
C TYR A 753 4.30 -40.54 -15.95
N PRO A 754 5.58 -40.28 -15.61
CA PRO A 754 6.60 -41.33 -15.61
C PRO A 754 6.32 -42.48 -14.64
N THR A 755 5.45 -42.26 -13.66
CA THR A 755 5.01 -43.29 -12.71
C THR A 755 3.80 -44.04 -13.26
N PHE A 756 2.87 -43.34 -13.92
CA PHE A 756 1.72 -43.96 -14.59
C PHE A 756 2.17 -44.95 -15.68
N SER A 757 3.21 -44.64 -16.46
CA SER A 757 3.74 -45.60 -17.46
C SER A 757 4.32 -46.88 -16.86
N LYS A 758 4.71 -46.85 -15.57
CA LYS A 758 5.13 -48.06 -14.84
C LYS A 758 3.93 -48.83 -14.30
N TRP A 759 2.87 -48.12 -13.90
CA TRP A 759 1.66 -48.73 -13.34
C TRP A 759 0.74 -49.33 -14.41
N VAL A 760 0.70 -48.74 -15.60
CA VAL A 760 -0.08 -49.26 -16.73
C VAL A 760 0.80 -50.23 -17.51
N GLN A 761 0.46 -51.52 -17.49
CA GLN A 761 1.09 -52.55 -18.34
C GLN A 761 0.05 -53.22 -19.25
N SER A 762 -1.21 -53.26 -18.82
CA SER A 762 -2.34 -53.87 -19.53
C SER A 762 -3.58 -52.97 -19.46
N HIS A 763 -4.54 -53.16 -20.38
CA HIS A 763 -5.85 -52.50 -20.30
C HIS A 763 -6.57 -52.73 -18.95
N ARG A 764 -6.25 -53.83 -18.24
CA ARG A 764 -6.83 -54.17 -16.93
C ARG A 764 -6.41 -53.23 -15.80
N ASP A 765 -5.30 -52.53 -15.99
CA ASP A 765 -4.79 -51.54 -15.03
C ASP A 765 -5.51 -50.19 -15.18
N LEU A 766 -6.31 -50.02 -16.23
CA LEU A 766 -7.09 -48.82 -16.53
C LEU A 766 -8.56 -48.97 -16.12
N PRO A 767 -9.22 -47.92 -15.61
CA PRO A 767 -8.67 -46.57 -15.45
C PRO A 767 -7.85 -46.39 -14.17
N ILE A 768 -6.74 -45.66 -14.27
CA ILE A 768 -6.04 -45.12 -13.10
C ILE A 768 -6.70 -43.80 -12.72
N LYS A 769 -7.04 -43.62 -11.45
CA LYS A 769 -7.70 -42.43 -10.91
C LYS A 769 -7.05 -41.96 -9.61
N ILE A 770 -6.24 -40.90 -9.68
CA ILE A 770 -5.43 -40.43 -8.57
C ILE A 770 -5.75 -38.98 -8.21
N ASN A 771 -5.85 -38.70 -6.92
CA ASN A 771 -5.99 -37.35 -6.37
C ASN A 771 -4.81 -37.01 -5.45
N GLN A 772 -4.34 -35.78 -5.46
CA GLN A 772 -3.32 -35.27 -4.56
C GLN A 772 -3.72 -33.92 -3.96
N TRP A 773 -3.48 -33.77 -2.67
CA TRP A 773 -3.51 -32.49 -1.96
C TRP A 773 -2.07 -32.07 -1.66
N CYS A 774 -1.67 -30.89 -2.12
CA CYS A 774 -0.28 -30.47 -2.08
C CYS A 774 -0.09 -28.94 -2.01
N ASN A 775 1.18 -28.52 -1.95
CA ASN A 775 1.61 -27.16 -2.25
C ASN A 775 2.39 -27.14 -3.57
N VAL A 776 2.27 -26.04 -4.30
CA VAL A 776 3.07 -25.76 -5.50
C VAL A 776 3.77 -24.43 -5.38
N VAL A 777 4.86 -24.26 -6.14
CA VAL A 777 5.58 -22.99 -6.25
C VAL A 777 5.60 -22.50 -7.69
N ARG A 778 5.14 -21.26 -7.92
CA ARG A 778 5.22 -20.56 -9.21
C ARG A 778 5.99 -19.26 -9.05
N TRP A 779 7.07 -19.11 -9.82
CA TRP A 779 7.96 -17.94 -9.69
C TRP A 779 7.56 -16.76 -10.59
N GLU A 780 6.56 -16.95 -11.45
CA GLU A 780 6.18 -16.14 -12.63
C GLU A 780 5.44 -14.81 -12.40
N PHE A 781 5.68 -14.03 -11.33
CA PHE A 781 4.92 -12.76 -11.21
C PHE A 781 5.60 -11.60 -10.48
N LYS A 782 5.21 -10.39 -10.93
CA LYS A 782 5.70 -9.09 -10.47
C LYS A 782 4.93 -8.51 -9.28
N ASP A 783 3.65 -8.85 -9.12
CA ASP A 783 2.76 -8.32 -8.06
C ASP A 783 2.00 -9.45 -7.34
N ALA A 784 2.34 -9.69 -6.07
CA ALA A 784 1.69 -10.71 -5.24
C ALA A 784 0.37 -10.22 -4.66
N MET A 785 -0.69 -11.02 -4.79
CA MET A 785 -1.99 -10.78 -4.15
C MET A 785 -2.38 -12.04 -3.36
N PRO A 786 -2.52 -11.98 -2.02
CA PRO A 786 -2.79 -13.17 -1.21
C PRO A 786 -4.01 -13.95 -1.73
N PHE A 787 -3.94 -15.28 -1.68
CA PHE A 787 -4.91 -16.24 -2.21
C PHE A 787 -5.21 -16.18 -3.72
N VAL A 788 -5.04 -15.05 -4.40
CA VAL A 788 -5.33 -14.92 -5.85
C VAL A 788 -4.10 -15.26 -6.70
N ARG A 789 -2.96 -14.65 -6.35
CA ARG A 789 -1.66 -14.77 -7.03
C ARG A 789 -0.54 -14.74 -5.99
N SER A 790 -0.16 -15.91 -5.50
CA SER A 790 0.92 -16.13 -4.53
C SER A 790 1.99 -17.05 -5.12
N ARG A 791 3.19 -17.01 -4.53
CA ARG A 791 4.36 -17.78 -5.00
C ARG A 791 4.19 -19.22 -4.61
N GLU A 792 3.73 -19.41 -3.37
CA GLU A 792 3.34 -20.68 -2.81
C GLU A 792 1.84 -20.64 -2.51
N PHE A 793 1.14 -21.75 -2.80
CA PHE A 793 -0.26 -21.92 -2.46
C PHE A 793 -0.62 -23.40 -2.34
N LEU A 794 -1.71 -23.66 -1.61
CA LEU A 794 -2.27 -24.99 -1.49
C LEU A 794 -3.14 -25.30 -2.70
N TRP A 795 -3.00 -26.53 -3.17
CA TRP A 795 -3.48 -27.00 -4.44
C TRP A 795 -4.09 -28.40 -4.25
N GLN A 796 -5.21 -28.64 -4.90
CA GLN A 796 -5.76 -29.97 -5.13
C GLN A 796 -5.65 -30.27 -6.62
N GLU A 797 -5.10 -31.43 -6.96
CA GLU A 797 -5.00 -31.93 -8.33
C GLU A 797 -5.49 -33.37 -8.44
N GLY A 798 -6.23 -33.66 -9.51
CA GLY A 798 -6.58 -35.02 -9.88
C GLY A 798 -6.06 -35.34 -11.27
N HIS A 799 -5.61 -36.58 -11.45
CA HIS A 799 -5.08 -37.10 -12.71
C HIS A 799 -5.63 -38.50 -12.94
N SER A 800 -5.98 -38.78 -14.18
CA SER A 800 -6.47 -40.09 -14.59
C SER A 800 -5.94 -40.52 -15.95
N ALA A 801 -5.97 -41.83 -16.19
CA ALA A 801 -5.62 -42.45 -17.45
C ALA A 801 -6.67 -43.52 -17.80
N TYR A 802 -7.13 -43.54 -19.04
CA TYR A 802 -8.21 -44.38 -19.56
C TYR A 802 -7.80 -45.07 -20.87
N SER A 803 -8.36 -46.24 -21.14
CA SER A 803 -8.28 -46.88 -22.45
C SER A 803 -9.23 -46.23 -23.46
N ASP A 804 -10.43 -45.84 -23.00
CA ASP A 804 -11.50 -45.26 -23.83
C ASP A 804 -11.58 -43.72 -23.73
N LYS A 805 -11.72 -43.08 -24.89
CA LYS A 805 -11.82 -41.63 -25.04
C LYS A 805 -13.11 -41.07 -24.43
N ASN A 806 -14.24 -41.77 -24.60
CA ASN A 806 -15.54 -41.27 -24.15
C ASN A 806 -15.62 -41.23 -22.62
N SER A 807 -15.12 -42.27 -21.97
CA SER A 807 -15.01 -42.36 -20.52
C SER A 807 -14.12 -41.25 -19.94
N ALA A 808 -12.98 -40.97 -20.58
CA ALA A 808 -12.12 -39.85 -20.20
C ALA A 808 -12.81 -38.49 -20.37
N MET A 809 -13.52 -38.26 -21.48
CA MET A 809 -14.27 -37.02 -21.70
C MET A 809 -15.43 -36.84 -20.71
N ASN A 810 -16.16 -37.91 -20.37
CA ASN A 810 -17.25 -37.86 -19.39
C ASN A 810 -16.76 -37.41 -18.02
N GLU A 811 -15.61 -37.93 -17.55
CA GLU A 811 -15.02 -37.52 -16.28
C GLU A 811 -14.70 -36.02 -16.24
N VAL A 812 -14.25 -35.42 -17.35
CA VAL A 812 -13.96 -33.98 -17.41
C VAL A 812 -15.21 -33.14 -17.10
N TYR A 813 -16.38 -33.59 -17.57
CA TYR A 813 -17.66 -32.95 -17.28
C TYR A 813 -18.15 -33.23 -15.86
N GLU A 814 -18.01 -34.47 -15.36
CA GLU A 814 -18.38 -34.82 -13.99
C GLU A 814 -17.61 -34.00 -12.95
N ILE A 815 -16.30 -33.79 -13.17
CA ILE A 815 -15.44 -33.03 -12.26
C ILE A 815 -15.76 -31.54 -12.30
N ILE A 816 -15.97 -30.95 -13.48
CA ILE A 816 -16.28 -29.52 -13.56
C ILE A 816 -17.63 -29.19 -12.91
N ASP A 817 -18.58 -30.14 -12.94
CA ASP A 817 -19.85 -30.05 -12.21
C ASP A 817 -19.63 -30.08 -10.69
N GLN A 818 -18.67 -30.86 -10.19
CA GLN A 818 -18.32 -30.83 -8.75
C GLN A 818 -17.73 -29.49 -8.33
N TYR A 819 -16.91 -28.86 -9.18
CA TYR A 819 -16.36 -27.54 -8.89
C TYR A 819 -17.43 -26.46 -8.89
N GLU A 820 -18.34 -26.45 -9.85
CA GLU A 820 -19.53 -25.58 -9.83
C GLU A 820 -20.31 -25.77 -8.52
N TYR A 821 -20.56 -27.02 -8.13
CA TYR A 821 -21.28 -27.35 -6.91
C TYR A 821 -20.55 -26.87 -5.65
N ILE A 822 -19.22 -26.89 -5.60
CA ILE A 822 -18.45 -26.31 -4.48
C ILE A 822 -18.70 -24.80 -4.40
N TYR A 823 -18.54 -24.08 -5.50
CA TYR A 823 -18.70 -22.63 -5.47
C TYR A 823 -20.13 -22.24 -5.11
N GLU A 824 -21.15 -22.84 -5.71
CA GLU A 824 -22.54 -22.44 -5.46
C GLU A 824 -23.09 -23.00 -4.13
N SER A 825 -22.91 -24.28 -3.88
CA SER A 825 -23.54 -24.96 -2.73
C SER A 825 -22.75 -24.88 -1.45
N LEU A 826 -21.41 -24.80 -1.51
CA LEU A 826 -20.56 -24.68 -0.32
C LEU A 826 -20.19 -23.21 -0.05
N LEU A 827 -19.81 -22.46 -1.09
CA LEU A 827 -19.28 -21.09 -0.95
C LEU A 827 -20.29 -19.98 -1.22
N ALA A 828 -21.51 -20.31 -1.68
CA ALA A 828 -22.53 -19.34 -2.08
C ALA A 828 -22.05 -18.33 -3.14
N ILE A 829 -21.22 -18.78 -4.09
CA ILE A 829 -20.66 -17.97 -5.18
C ILE A 829 -21.20 -18.49 -6.51
N PRO A 830 -21.88 -17.67 -7.31
CA PRO A 830 -22.35 -18.08 -8.62
C PRO A 830 -21.19 -18.11 -9.62
N VAL A 831 -21.28 -19.01 -10.58
CA VAL A 831 -20.20 -19.26 -11.55
C VAL A 831 -20.72 -19.33 -12.97
N ILE A 832 -19.81 -19.14 -13.93
CA ILE A 832 -20.08 -19.41 -15.34
C ILE A 832 -19.24 -20.62 -15.74
N LYS A 833 -19.93 -21.73 -16.04
CA LYS A 833 -19.33 -22.97 -16.50
C LYS A 833 -19.22 -22.98 -18.03
N GLY A 834 -18.06 -23.34 -18.55
CA GLY A 834 -17.83 -23.36 -19.99
C GLY A 834 -16.55 -24.05 -20.44
N LYS A 835 -16.27 -23.97 -21.74
CA LYS A 835 -15.07 -24.47 -22.41
C LYS A 835 -14.14 -23.31 -22.75
N LYS A 836 -12.83 -23.46 -22.56
CA LYS A 836 -11.82 -22.49 -23.01
C LYS A 836 -11.70 -22.51 -24.54
N THR A 837 -11.38 -21.35 -25.13
CA THR A 837 -11.03 -21.30 -26.56
C THR A 837 -9.69 -22.01 -26.79
N GLU A 838 -9.36 -22.27 -28.06
CA GLU A 838 -8.09 -22.91 -28.43
C GLU A 838 -6.86 -22.13 -27.94
N LYS A 839 -6.94 -20.81 -27.77
CA LYS A 839 -5.83 -19.98 -27.29
C LYS A 839 -5.69 -19.99 -25.77
N GLU A 840 -6.79 -20.13 -25.03
CA GLU A 840 -6.81 -20.04 -23.56
C GLU A 840 -6.95 -21.42 -22.88
N LYS A 841 -6.93 -22.52 -23.63
CA LYS A 841 -6.88 -23.88 -23.08
C LYS A 841 -5.50 -24.19 -22.49
N PHE A 842 -5.42 -25.22 -21.64
CA PHE A 842 -4.16 -25.68 -21.09
C PHE A 842 -3.20 -26.14 -22.20
N ALA A 843 -1.94 -25.72 -22.12
CA ALA A 843 -0.93 -26.08 -23.10
C ALA A 843 -0.73 -27.60 -23.13
N GLY A 844 -0.79 -28.20 -24.33
CA GLY A 844 -0.75 -29.66 -24.51
C GLY A 844 -2.08 -30.38 -24.28
N GLY A 845 -3.13 -29.70 -23.81
CA GLY A 845 -4.46 -30.28 -23.65
C GLY A 845 -5.31 -30.22 -24.93
N ASP A 846 -6.10 -31.26 -25.19
CA ASP A 846 -7.06 -31.28 -26.29
C ASP A 846 -8.26 -30.36 -26.02
N MET A 847 -8.77 -30.37 -24.78
CA MET A 847 -9.87 -29.52 -24.34
C MET A 847 -9.69 -29.11 -22.87
N THR A 848 -10.11 -27.88 -22.53
CA THR A 848 -10.19 -27.41 -21.14
C THR A 848 -11.58 -26.88 -20.84
N THR A 849 -12.19 -27.37 -19.77
CA THR A 849 -13.40 -26.82 -19.17
C THR A 849 -13.03 -25.99 -17.95
N THR A 850 -13.84 -24.97 -17.65
CA THR A 850 -13.56 -23.97 -16.63
C THR A 850 -14.82 -23.55 -15.89
N VAL A 851 -14.62 -23.15 -14.64
CA VAL A 851 -15.58 -22.43 -13.81
C VAL A 851 -15.04 -21.02 -13.62
N GLU A 852 -15.71 -20.03 -14.18
CA GLU A 852 -15.34 -18.62 -14.11
C GLU A 852 -16.16 -17.89 -13.03
N VAL A 853 -15.47 -17.19 -12.13
CA VAL A 853 -16.11 -16.29 -11.15
C VAL A 853 -15.87 -14.85 -11.56
N ILE A 854 -16.91 -14.02 -11.49
CA ILE A 854 -16.82 -12.60 -11.84
C ILE A 854 -16.71 -11.77 -10.57
N VAL A 855 -15.60 -11.06 -10.43
CA VAL A 855 -15.42 -10.05 -9.39
C VAL A 855 -16.11 -8.77 -9.84
N THR A 856 -17.36 -8.62 -9.42
CA THR A 856 -18.29 -7.57 -9.87
C THR A 856 -17.79 -6.15 -9.62
N HIS A 857 -17.01 -5.94 -8.55
CA HIS A 857 -16.48 -4.62 -8.24
C HIS A 857 -15.39 -4.14 -9.21
N SER A 858 -14.57 -5.06 -9.71
CA SER A 858 -13.50 -4.75 -10.66
C SER A 858 -13.85 -5.05 -12.11
N GLY A 859 -14.97 -5.74 -12.36
CA GLY A 859 -15.34 -6.21 -13.69
C GLY A 859 -14.38 -7.24 -14.27
N ARG A 860 -13.79 -8.09 -13.41
CA ARG A 860 -12.76 -9.05 -13.84
C ARG A 860 -13.21 -10.48 -13.65
N GLY A 861 -12.89 -11.32 -14.63
CA GLY A 861 -13.04 -12.77 -14.55
C GLY A 861 -11.88 -13.41 -13.80
N VAL A 862 -12.20 -14.45 -13.04
CA VAL A 862 -11.25 -15.28 -12.32
C VAL A 862 -11.52 -16.74 -12.66
N GLN A 863 -10.53 -17.42 -13.24
CA GLN A 863 -10.55 -18.86 -13.42
C GLN A 863 -10.47 -19.53 -12.04
N ALA A 864 -11.61 -20.07 -11.60
CA ALA A 864 -11.81 -20.53 -10.23
C ALA A 864 -11.40 -22.00 -10.06
N ALA A 865 -11.64 -22.82 -11.08
CA ALA A 865 -11.19 -24.21 -11.20
C ALA A 865 -11.23 -24.65 -12.67
N THR A 866 -10.45 -25.66 -13.03
CA THR A 866 -10.42 -26.22 -14.40
C THR A 866 -10.36 -27.73 -14.41
N SER A 867 -10.90 -28.32 -15.50
CA SER A 867 -10.76 -29.73 -15.82
C SER A 867 -10.33 -29.88 -17.28
N HIS A 868 -9.28 -30.65 -17.50
CA HIS A 868 -8.56 -30.75 -18.76
C HIS A 868 -8.70 -32.17 -19.31
N PHE A 869 -9.19 -32.28 -20.54
CA PHE A 869 -9.01 -33.47 -21.35
C PHE A 869 -7.67 -33.33 -22.08
N LEU A 870 -6.67 -34.08 -21.64
CA LEU A 870 -5.31 -33.99 -22.17
C LEU A 870 -5.11 -34.81 -23.46
N GLY A 871 -6.09 -35.64 -23.81
CA GLY A 871 -6.01 -36.52 -24.97
C GLY A 871 -4.91 -37.56 -24.77
N GLN A 872 -4.15 -37.83 -25.83
CA GLN A 872 -3.01 -38.75 -25.82
C GLN A 872 -1.66 -38.01 -25.92
N ASN A 873 -1.64 -36.68 -25.82
CA ASN A 873 -0.41 -35.91 -26.03
C ASN A 873 0.63 -36.26 -24.96
N PHE A 874 0.22 -36.24 -23.69
CA PHE A 874 1.09 -36.57 -22.56
C PHE A 874 1.40 -38.07 -22.48
N SER A 875 0.49 -38.95 -22.88
CA SER A 875 0.73 -40.40 -22.83
C SER A 875 1.74 -40.82 -23.88
N LYS A 876 1.75 -40.18 -25.05
CA LYS A 876 2.81 -40.35 -26.05
C LYS A 876 4.16 -39.82 -25.57
N ILE A 877 4.19 -38.69 -24.86
CA ILE A 877 5.42 -38.08 -24.33
C ILE A 877 6.05 -38.96 -23.22
N PHE A 878 5.21 -39.48 -22.32
CA PHE A 878 5.65 -40.23 -21.14
C PHE A 878 5.54 -41.75 -21.29
N ASP A 879 5.22 -42.23 -22.49
CA ASP A 879 5.05 -43.64 -22.85
C ASP A 879 4.07 -44.41 -21.95
N ILE A 880 2.88 -43.82 -21.75
CA ILE A 880 1.78 -44.47 -21.02
C ILE A 880 0.96 -45.25 -22.05
N SER A 881 1.40 -46.47 -22.33
CA SER A 881 0.80 -47.38 -23.31
C SER A 881 0.28 -48.67 -22.67
N TYR A 882 -0.62 -49.36 -23.35
CA TYR A 882 -1.25 -50.61 -22.92
C TYR A 882 -1.55 -51.49 -24.13
N ILE A 883 -1.63 -52.81 -23.92
CA ILE A 883 -2.06 -53.76 -24.95
C ILE A 883 -3.59 -53.75 -25.06
N ASP A 884 -4.08 -53.35 -26.23
CA ASP A 884 -5.51 -53.31 -26.57
C ASP A 884 -6.07 -54.71 -26.77
N THR A 885 -7.26 -55.00 -26.22
CA THR A 885 -7.86 -56.34 -26.30
C THR A 885 -8.50 -56.68 -27.63
N GLU A 886 -8.92 -55.68 -28.40
CA GLU A 886 -9.58 -55.87 -29.68
C GLU A 886 -8.55 -55.97 -30.81
N THR A 887 -7.52 -55.11 -30.78
CA THR A 887 -6.48 -55.09 -31.83
C THR A 887 -5.25 -55.93 -31.48
N ASN A 888 -5.04 -56.26 -30.20
CA ASN A 888 -3.80 -56.90 -29.69
C ASN A 888 -2.53 -56.09 -29.99
N GLU A 889 -2.67 -54.79 -30.28
CA GLU A 889 -1.58 -53.84 -30.55
C GLU A 889 -1.34 -52.91 -29.35
N ASN A 890 -0.20 -52.22 -29.36
CA ASN A 890 0.13 -51.24 -28.33
C ASN A 890 -0.61 -49.91 -28.58
N SER A 891 -1.40 -49.46 -27.61
CA SER A 891 -2.23 -48.26 -27.66
C SER A 891 -1.88 -47.29 -26.54
N PHE A 892 -2.04 -45.98 -26.76
CA PHE A 892 -1.77 -44.94 -25.74
C PHE A 892 -3.02 -44.60 -24.93
N ALA A 893 -2.85 -44.39 -23.62
CA ALA A 893 -3.96 -44.02 -22.74
C ALA A 893 -4.44 -42.57 -22.97
N TYR A 894 -5.74 -42.33 -22.82
CA TYR A 894 -6.32 -40.99 -22.74
C TYR A 894 -6.22 -40.45 -21.33
N GLN A 895 -5.75 -39.22 -21.15
CA GLN A 895 -5.49 -38.64 -19.83
C GLN A 895 -6.34 -37.42 -19.51
N ASN A 896 -6.62 -37.22 -18.23
CA ASN A 896 -7.19 -35.99 -17.70
C ASN A 896 -6.32 -35.40 -16.59
N SER A 897 -6.39 -34.08 -16.42
CA SER A 897 -5.94 -33.40 -15.20
C SER A 897 -6.93 -32.31 -14.79
N TRP A 898 -7.06 -32.04 -13.49
CA TRP A 898 -8.03 -31.06 -13.00
C TRP A 898 -7.63 -30.51 -11.63
N ALA A 899 -7.99 -29.25 -11.34
CA ALA A 899 -7.50 -28.60 -10.12
C ALA A 899 -8.39 -27.47 -9.56
N ILE A 900 -8.33 -27.33 -8.22
CA ILE A 900 -8.79 -26.18 -7.44
C ILE A 900 -7.73 -25.76 -6.42
N THR A 901 -7.72 -24.49 -6.02
CA THR A 901 -6.68 -23.92 -5.14
C THR A 901 -7.29 -23.05 -4.04
N THR A 902 -6.45 -22.55 -3.14
CA THR A 902 -6.82 -21.54 -2.13
C THR A 902 -7.35 -20.22 -2.71
N ARG A 903 -7.35 -20.05 -4.03
CA ARG A 903 -8.05 -18.97 -4.73
C ARG A 903 -9.54 -18.90 -4.39
N SER A 904 -10.14 -20.05 -4.10
CA SER A 904 -11.50 -20.14 -3.54
C SER A 904 -11.70 -19.25 -2.31
N ILE A 905 -10.74 -19.20 -1.39
CA ILE A 905 -10.78 -18.33 -0.19
C ILE A 905 -10.71 -16.86 -0.59
N GLY A 906 -9.83 -16.53 -1.55
CA GLY A 906 -9.75 -15.17 -2.08
C GLY A 906 -11.06 -14.70 -2.69
N LEU A 907 -11.76 -15.58 -3.41
CA LEU A 907 -13.06 -15.32 -4.02
C LEU A 907 -14.17 -15.10 -2.98
N ILE A 908 -14.20 -15.85 -1.87
CA ILE A 908 -15.11 -15.59 -0.74
C ILE A 908 -14.96 -14.14 -0.26
N THR A 909 -13.73 -13.70 -0.01
CA THR A 909 -13.45 -12.33 0.43
C THR A 909 -13.90 -11.31 -0.62
N MET A 910 -13.56 -11.50 -1.89
CA MET A 910 -13.87 -10.54 -2.96
C MET A 910 -15.36 -10.40 -3.22
N ILE A 911 -16.11 -11.49 -3.19
CA ILE A 911 -17.55 -11.53 -3.51
C ILE A 911 -18.38 -11.09 -2.30
N HIS A 912 -18.14 -11.70 -1.12
CA HIS A 912 -19.01 -11.54 0.04
C HIS A 912 -18.58 -10.43 0.99
N GLY A 913 -17.29 -10.13 1.10
CA GLY A 913 -16.77 -9.13 2.06
C GLY A 913 -17.30 -7.71 1.82
N ASP A 914 -17.42 -6.93 2.90
CA ASP A 914 -17.90 -5.55 2.93
C ASP A 914 -16.95 -4.60 3.69
N ASP A 915 -17.39 -3.36 3.93
CA ASP A 915 -16.61 -2.33 4.65
C ASP A 915 -16.54 -2.56 6.18
N LYS A 916 -17.19 -3.61 6.71
CA LYS A 916 -17.06 -4.04 8.11
C LYS A 916 -16.12 -5.24 8.26
N GLY A 917 -15.85 -5.97 7.18
CA GLY A 917 -14.90 -7.09 7.17
C GLY A 917 -15.39 -8.28 6.34
N MET A 918 -15.02 -9.47 6.78
CA MET A 918 -15.42 -10.73 6.15
C MET A 918 -16.93 -10.99 6.32
N ILE A 919 -17.51 -11.70 5.36
CA ILE A 919 -18.83 -12.35 5.49
C ILE A 919 -18.63 -13.78 5.00
N LEU A 920 -18.76 -14.77 5.88
CA LEU A 920 -18.52 -16.16 5.56
C LEU A 920 -19.84 -16.93 5.36
N PRO A 921 -19.94 -17.81 4.34
CA PRO A 921 -21.01 -18.78 4.25
C PRO A 921 -20.99 -19.71 5.49
N PRO A 922 -22.15 -20.05 6.08
CA PRO A 922 -22.19 -20.85 7.31
C PRO A 922 -21.48 -22.21 7.21
N LYS A 923 -21.49 -22.84 6.03
CA LYS A 923 -20.90 -24.17 5.84
C LYS A 923 -19.37 -24.19 6.01
N VAL A 924 -18.68 -23.09 5.66
CA VAL A 924 -17.22 -22.97 5.73
C VAL A 924 -16.71 -22.11 6.89
N ALA A 925 -17.62 -21.51 7.67
CA ALA A 925 -17.23 -20.71 8.83
C ALA A 925 -16.69 -21.60 9.95
N LYS A 926 -15.51 -21.25 10.49
CA LYS A 926 -14.89 -21.96 11.63
C LYS A 926 -15.82 -22.02 12.84
N TYR A 927 -16.40 -20.88 13.19
CA TYR A 927 -17.52 -20.81 14.11
C TYR A 927 -18.73 -20.31 13.33
N GLN A 928 -19.83 -21.04 13.44
CA GLN A 928 -21.11 -20.68 12.84
C GLN A 928 -21.90 -19.74 13.75
N VAL A 929 -21.78 -19.96 15.07
CA VAL A 929 -22.36 -19.12 16.11
C VAL A 929 -21.27 -18.68 17.09
N VAL A 930 -21.24 -17.39 17.41
CA VAL A 930 -20.51 -16.89 18.58
C VAL A 930 -21.48 -16.40 19.65
N ILE A 931 -21.32 -16.86 20.88
CA ILE A 931 -22.15 -16.46 22.02
C ILE A 931 -21.38 -15.43 22.83
N ILE A 932 -22.03 -14.30 23.14
CA ILE A 932 -21.43 -13.21 23.90
C ILE A 932 -22.32 -12.89 25.10
N PRO A 933 -21.79 -13.08 26.33
CA PRO A 933 -22.49 -12.63 27.52
C PRO A 933 -22.50 -11.10 27.56
N CYS A 934 -23.69 -10.54 27.75
CA CYS A 934 -23.97 -9.11 27.72
C CYS A 934 -24.49 -8.63 29.08
N GLY A 935 -24.19 -7.38 29.43
CA GLY A 935 -24.74 -6.75 30.64
C GLY A 935 -24.15 -7.22 31.97
N LEU A 936 -23.04 -7.97 31.95
CA LEU A 936 -22.25 -8.32 33.14
C LEU A 936 -21.54 -7.06 33.67
N LYS A 937 -22.16 -6.37 34.63
CA LYS A 937 -21.58 -5.20 35.32
C LYS A 937 -21.02 -5.63 36.66
N ALA A 938 -20.00 -4.93 37.17
CA ALA A 938 -19.47 -5.16 38.53
C ALA A 938 -20.52 -4.99 39.64
N SER A 939 -21.60 -4.26 39.36
CA SER A 939 -22.73 -4.05 40.28
C SER A 939 -23.82 -5.14 40.20
N LEU A 940 -23.68 -6.13 39.32
CA LEU A 940 -24.67 -7.20 39.17
C LEU A 940 -24.43 -8.28 40.26
N PRO A 941 -25.49 -8.82 40.90
CA PRO A 941 -25.31 -9.91 41.86
C PRO A 941 -24.60 -11.11 41.21
N GLU A 942 -23.65 -11.70 41.94
CA GLU A 942 -22.82 -12.81 41.44
C GLU A 942 -23.67 -13.99 40.94
N LYS A 943 -24.79 -14.26 41.61
CA LYS A 943 -25.80 -15.24 41.20
C LYS A 943 -26.39 -14.98 39.80
N GLU A 944 -26.77 -13.73 39.49
CA GLU A 944 -27.32 -13.39 38.16
C GLU A 944 -26.23 -13.46 37.07
N SER A 945 -24.98 -13.15 37.41
CA SER A 945 -23.84 -13.31 36.50
C SER A 945 -23.59 -14.78 36.16
N GLN A 946 -23.64 -15.66 37.17
CA GLN A 946 -23.51 -17.11 37.00
C GLN A 946 -24.66 -17.69 36.18
N GLU A 947 -25.91 -17.24 36.38
CA GLU A 947 -27.07 -17.65 35.59
C GLU A 947 -26.90 -17.34 34.08
N VAL A 948 -26.34 -16.17 33.75
CA VAL A 948 -26.05 -15.80 32.35
C VAL A 948 -24.98 -16.71 31.75
N ILE A 949 -23.89 -16.97 32.48
CA ILE A 949 -22.81 -17.85 32.00
C ILE A 949 -23.32 -19.28 31.82
N GLN A 950 -24.12 -19.79 32.76
CA GLN A 950 -24.73 -21.11 32.67
C GLN A 950 -25.68 -21.22 31.48
N CYS A 951 -26.46 -20.17 31.19
CA CYS A 951 -27.29 -20.10 29.99
C CYS A 951 -26.44 -20.15 28.70
N CYS A 952 -25.34 -19.39 28.63
CA CYS A 952 -24.41 -19.44 27.50
C CYS A 952 -23.87 -20.85 27.25
N GLU A 953 -23.41 -21.54 28.30
CA GLU A 953 -22.90 -22.91 28.18
C GLU A 953 -24.01 -23.91 27.81
N SER A 954 -25.23 -23.71 28.31
CA SER A 954 -26.39 -24.56 27.94
C SER A 954 -26.74 -24.42 26.46
N VAL A 955 -26.78 -23.18 25.94
CA VAL A 955 -27.02 -22.91 24.51
C VAL A 955 -25.91 -23.51 23.66
N LYS A 956 -24.65 -23.38 24.09
CA LYS A 956 -23.51 -24.01 23.42
C LYS A 956 -23.68 -25.52 23.34
N SER A 957 -23.94 -26.20 24.46
CA SER A 957 -24.11 -27.66 24.52
C SER A 957 -25.20 -28.14 23.57
N ILE A 958 -26.39 -27.53 23.60
CA ILE A 958 -27.52 -27.92 22.75
C ILE A 958 -27.18 -27.81 21.25
N LEU A 959 -26.43 -26.79 20.86
CA LEU A 959 -26.03 -26.57 19.49
C LEU A 959 -24.88 -27.51 19.06
N GLU A 960 -23.89 -27.71 19.93
CA GLU A 960 -22.75 -28.62 19.67
C GLU A 960 -23.19 -30.09 19.60
N ASP A 961 -24.16 -30.52 20.43
CA ASP A 961 -24.78 -31.85 20.37
C ASP A 961 -25.45 -32.16 19.02
N LYS A 962 -25.70 -31.11 18.22
CA LYS A 962 -26.24 -31.20 16.86
C LYS A 962 -25.23 -30.78 15.79
N ASN A 963 -23.93 -30.86 16.09
CA ASN A 963 -22.80 -30.55 15.19
C ASN A 963 -22.75 -29.09 14.69
N VAL A 964 -23.32 -28.14 15.41
CA VAL A 964 -23.12 -26.70 15.12
C VAL A 964 -21.82 -26.24 15.78
N ARG A 965 -20.95 -25.57 15.02
CA ARG A 965 -19.68 -25.05 15.56
C ARG A 965 -19.91 -23.75 16.32
N VAL A 966 -19.79 -23.80 17.64
CA VAL A 966 -20.08 -22.66 18.53
C VAL A 966 -18.82 -22.21 19.27
N HIS A 967 -18.73 -20.91 19.56
CA HIS A 967 -17.71 -20.36 20.44
C HIS A 967 -18.33 -19.39 21.44
N VAL A 968 -17.97 -19.51 22.72
CA VAL A 968 -18.38 -18.56 23.77
C VAL A 968 -17.23 -17.61 24.04
N ASP A 969 -17.43 -16.31 23.79
CA ASP A 969 -16.43 -15.28 24.09
C ASP A 969 -16.66 -14.66 25.47
N ASN A 970 -16.14 -15.34 26.48
CA ASN A 970 -16.24 -14.93 27.89
C ASN A 970 -15.12 -13.99 28.36
N ARG A 971 -14.25 -13.50 27.46
CA ARG A 971 -13.13 -12.60 27.80
C ARG A 971 -13.64 -11.33 28.49
N ASP A 972 -13.34 -11.14 29.76
CA ASP A 972 -13.85 -10.02 30.57
C ASP A 972 -13.12 -8.70 30.31
N ASN A 973 -11.88 -8.77 29.81
CA ASN A 973 -11.05 -7.63 29.45
C ASN A 973 -11.55 -6.83 28.22
N TYR A 974 -12.57 -7.31 27.51
CA TYR A 974 -13.16 -6.63 26.35
C TYR A 974 -14.66 -6.37 26.54
N SER A 975 -15.11 -5.16 26.16
CA SER A 975 -16.52 -4.82 26.19
C SER A 975 -17.32 -5.62 25.13
N PRO A 976 -18.62 -5.90 25.35
CA PRO A 976 -19.46 -6.56 24.35
C PRO A 976 -19.41 -5.86 22.98
N GLY A 977 -19.44 -4.52 22.95
CA GLY A 977 -19.33 -3.76 21.70
C GLY A 977 -18.01 -3.94 20.95
N TRP A 978 -16.90 -4.18 21.67
CA TRP A 978 -15.62 -4.55 21.05
C TRP A 978 -15.70 -5.96 20.45
N LYS A 979 -16.23 -6.92 21.21
CA LYS A 979 -16.39 -8.32 20.77
C LYS A 979 -17.30 -8.43 19.56
N PHE A 980 -18.38 -7.63 19.53
CA PHE A 980 -19.30 -7.53 18.40
C PHE A 980 -18.54 -7.20 17.11
N ASN A 981 -17.74 -6.13 17.15
CA ASN A 981 -16.96 -5.67 16.00
C ASN A 981 -15.86 -6.68 15.63
N TYR A 982 -15.20 -7.29 16.61
CA TYR A 982 -14.18 -8.32 16.39
C TYR A 982 -14.74 -9.55 15.63
N TRP A 983 -15.87 -10.09 16.06
CA TRP A 983 -16.48 -11.27 15.42
C TRP A 983 -17.19 -10.93 14.11
N GLU A 984 -17.74 -9.71 13.98
CA GLU A 984 -18.26 -9.21 12.71
C GLU A 984 -17.15 -9.08 11.66
N LEU A 985 -15.99 -8.53 12.04
CA LEU A 985 -14.81 -8.40 11.18
C LEU A 985 -14.30 -9.75 10.68
N LYS A 986 -14.30 -10.77 11.55
CA LYS A 986 -13.95 -12.16 11.22
C LYS A 986 -15.00 -12.90 10.38
N GLY A 987 -16.20 -12.32 10.25
CA GLY A 987 -17.25 -12.84 9.38
C GLY A 987 -18.04 -14.03 9.94
N VAL A 988 -18.09 -14.19 11.27
CA VAL A 988 -18.93 -15.24 11.91
C VAL A 988 -20.39 -15.03 11.51
N PRO A 989 -21.10 -16.05 10.98
CA PRO A 989 -22.45 -15.90 10.42
C PRO A 989 -23.48 -15.38 11.43
N LEU A 990 -23.51 -15.96 12.64
CA LEU A 990 -24.45 -15.60 13.70
C LEU A 990 -23.73 -15.22 14.98
N ARG A 991 -24.18 -14.15 15.62
CA ARG A 991 -23.81 -13.78 16.99
C ARG A 991 -25.03 -13.91 17.89
N CYS A 992 -24.93 -14.71 18.94
CA CYS A 992 -25.93 -14.79 20.01
C CYS A 992 -25.54 -13.84 21.14
N GLU A 993 -26.43 -12.92 21.50
CA GLU A 993 -26.29 -11.99 22.61
C GLU A 993 -27.17 -12.47 23.77
N ILE A 994 -26.57 -12.74 24.93
CA ILE A 994 -27.28 -13.27 26.10
C ILE A 994 -27.00 -12.37 27.31
N GLY A 995 -28.02 -11.69 27.82
CA GLY A 995 -27.94 -10.93 29.08
C GLY A 995 -28.97 -11.35 30.13
N PRO A 996 -28.96 -10.74 31.32
CA PRO A 996 -29.84 -11.11 32.43
C PRO A 996 -31.34 -11.05 32.09
N ARG A 997 -31.76 -10.13 31.22
CA ARG A 997 -33.15 -10.01 30.75
C ARG A 997 -33.55 -11.16 29.82
N ASP A 998 -32.62 -11.61 29.00
CA ASP A 998 -32.80 -12.68 28.02
C ASP A 998 -32.99 -14.02 28.76
N VAL A 999 -32.19 -14.26 29.81
CA VAL A 999 -32.35 -15.42 30.71
C VAL A 999 -33.71 -15.42 31.40
N LYS A 1000 -34.12 -14.29 32.01
CA LYS A 1000 -35.41 -14.16 32.71
C LYS A 1000 -36.62 -14.34 31.79
N SER A 1001 -36.52 -13.89 30.54
CA SER A 1001 -37.58 -14.00 29.53
C SER A 1001 -37.52 -15.28 28.70
N LYS A 1002 -36.54 -16.18 28.95
CA LYS A 1002 -36.26 -17.37 28.15
C LYS A 1002 -36.22 -17.09 26.64
N SER A 1003 -35.62 -15.96 26.25
CA SER A 1003 -35.51 -15.55 24.86
C SER A 1003 -34.07 -15.17 24.55
N LEU A 1004 -33.55 -15.61 23.41
CA LEU A 1004 -32.19 -15.37 22.94
C LEU A 1004 -32.21 -14.42 21.74
N THR A 1005 -31.24 -13.51 21.65
CA THR A 1005 -31.12 -12.58 20.51
C THR A 1005 -29.97 -13.01 19.60
N PHE A 1006 -30.28 -13.39 18.37
CA PHE A 1006 -29.30 -13.68 17.33
C PHE A 1006 -29.16 -12.49 16.38
N VAL A 1007 -27.94 -12.18 15.97
CA VAL A 1007 -27.62 -11.12 15.00
C VAL A 1007 -26.90 -11.73 13.82
N ARG A 1008 -27.43 -11.47 12.62
CA ARG A 1008 -26.89 -11.97 11.35
C ARG A 1008 -25.76 -11.09 10.85
N ARG A 1009 -24.69 -11.70 10.34
CA ARG A 1009 -23.56 -10.94 9.78
C ARG A 1009 -23.79 -10.39 8.37
N ASP A 1010 -24.54 -11.10 7.53
CA ASP A 1010 -24.81 -10.73 6.14
C ASP A 1010 -25.71 -9.49 6.00
N THR A 1011 -26.69 -9.33 6.91
CA THR A 1011 -27.69 -8.23 6.90
C THR A 1011 -27.63 -7.32 8.13
N CYS A 1012 -26.94 -7.70 9.22
CA CYS A 1012 -27.01 -7.05 10.53
C CYS A 1012 -28.39 -7.10 11.21
N GLU A 1013 -29.31 -7.94 10.71
CA GLU A 1013 -30.65 -8.12 11.26
C GLU A 1013 -30.60 -8.86 12.61
N ARG A 1014 -31.49 -8.45 13.54
CA ARG A 1014 -31.63 -9.04 14.87
C ARG A 1014 -32.89 -9.89 14.93
N VAL A 1015 -32.74 -11.16 15.29
CA VAL A 1015 -33.83 -12.15 15.40
C VAL A 1015 -33.90 -12.63 16.85
N LYS A 1016 -35.07 -12.50 17.48
CA LYS A 1016 -35.32 -13.07 18.80
C LYS A 1016 -35.91 -14.47 18.65
N MET A 1017 -35.41 -15.41 19.45
CA MET A 1017 -35.85 -16.80 19.48
C MET A 1017 -36.18 -17.22 20.91
N GLY A 1018 -37.07 -18.19 21.08
CA GLY A 1018 -37.28 -18.85 22.36
C GLY A 1018 -36.09 -19.75 22.71
N PHE A 1019 -35.75 -19.84 23.99
CA PHE A 1019 -34.86 -20.88 24.50
C PHE A 1019 -35.67 -22.15 24.77
N ASP A 1020 -35.98 -22.87 23.69
CA ASP A 1020 -36.83 -24.07 23.66
C ASP A 1020 -36.31 -25.11 22.65
N ASN A 1021 -37.04 -26.21 22.49
CA ASN A 1021 -36.68 -27.30 21.58
C ASN A 1021 -36.64 -26.90 20.10
N MET A 1022 -37.24 -25.76 19.73
CA MET A 1022 -37.25 -25.25 18.35
C MET A 1022 -36.02 -24.38 18.04
N MET A 1023 -35.22 -24.00 19.05
CA MET A 1023 -34.03 -23.15 18.88
C MET A 1023 -33.08 -23.67 17.80
N TYR A 1024 -32.75 -24.97 17.84
CA TYR A 1024 -31.85 -25.59 16.85
C TYR A 1024 -32.41 -25.47 15.43
N ALA A 1025 -33.68 -25.82 15.21
CA ALA A 1025 -34.32 -25.74 13.90
C ALA A 1025 -34.32 -24.30 13.36
N ASN A 1026 -34.57 -23.32 14.23
CA ASN A 1026 -34.54 -21.90 13.86
C ASN A 1026 -33.12 -21.42 13.50
N VAL A 1027 -32.09 -21.85 14.22
CA VAL A 1027 -30.68 -21.54 13.90
C VAL A 1027 -30.27 -22.15 12.56
N VAL A 1028 -30.66 -23.40 12.27
CA VAL A 1028 -30.41 -24.05 10.98
C VAL A 1028 -31.13 -23.32 9.85
N ASN A 1029 -32.38 -22.92 10.05
CA ASN A 1029 -33.14 -22.12 9.08
C ASN A 1029 -32.44 -20.79 8.79
N LEU A 1030 -31.89 -20.11 9.81
CA LEU A 1030 -31.08 -18.92 9.60
C LEU A 1030 -29.82 -19.20 8.79
N PHE A 1031 -29.14 -20.32 8.99
CA PHE A 1031 -27.98 -20.67 8.16
C PHE A 1031 -28.35 -20.86 6.69
N ASN A 1032 -29.46 -21.53 6.42
CA ASN A 1032 -29.96 -21.70 5.05
C ASN A 1032 -30.31 -20.33 4.44
N LEU A 1033 -31.04 -19.49 5.18
CA LEU A 1033 -31.39 -18.15 4.73
C LEU A 1033 -30.17 -17.25 4.49
N ILE A 1034 -29.13 -17.35 5.32
CA ILE A 1034 -27.87 -16.63 5.10
C ILE A 1034 -27.21 -17.14 3.81
N HIS A 1035 -27.11 -18.46 3.62
CA HIS A 1035 -26.52 -19.04 2.41
C HIS A 1035 -27.26 -18.59 1.15
N ASP A 1036 -28.58 -18.69 1.14
CA ASP A 1036 -29.44 -18.32 0.02
C ASP A 1036 -29.36 -16.81 -0.27
N ASN A 1037 -29.37 -15.97 0.77
CA ASN A 1037 -29.20 -14.52 0.61
C ASN A 1037 -27.83 -14.16 0.02
N LEU A 1038 -26.76 -14.84 0.44
CA LEU A 1038 -25.42 -14.62 -0.11
C LEU A 1038 -25.36 -15.00 -1.59
N LEU A 1039 -25.92 -16.16 -1.95
CA LEU A 1039 -25.94 -16.64 -3.33
C LEU A 1039 -26.79 -15.73 -4.22
N THR A 1040 -28.04 -15.44 -3.84
CA THR A 1040 -28.94 -14.55 -4.62
C THR A 1040 -28.32 -13.18 -4.84
N ARG A 1041 -27.79 -12.55 -3.78
CA ARG A 1041 -27.13 -11.24 -3.88
C ARG A 1041 -25.90 -11.27 -4.79
N ALA A 1042 -25.13 -12.35 -4.76
CA ALA A 1042 -23.96 -12.50 -5.63
C ALA A 1042 -24.40 -12.72 -7.10
N THR A 1043 -25.46 -13.51 -7.33
CA THR A 1043 -26.03 -13.79 -8.65
C THR A 1043 -26.58 -12.53 -9.31
N GLU A 1044 -27.36 -11.73 -8.59
CA GLU A 1044 -27.89 -10.46 -9.10
C GLU A 1044 -26.76 -9.49 -9.51
N ARG A 1045 -25.71 -9.39 -8.69
CA ARG A 1045 -24.54 -8.56 -9.00
C ARG A 1045 -23.76 -9.09 -10.20
N GLN A 1046 -23.61 -10.40 -10.32
CA GLN A 1046 -22.97 -11.03 -11.46
C GLN A 1046 -23.75 -10.71 -12.74
N GLN A 1047 -25.07 -10.94 -12.75
CA GLN A 1047 -25.95 -10.64 -13.88
C GLN A 1047 -25.89 -9.16 -14.28
N ALA A 1048 -25.89 -8.23 -13.32
CA ALA A 1048 -25.75 -6.80 -13.61
C ALA A 1048 -24.39 -6.41 -14.24
N THR A 1049 -23.36 -7.23 -14.02
CA THR A 1049 -22.01 -7.04 -14.59
C THR A 1049 -21.87 -7.66 -15.99
N LEU A 1050 -22.78 -8.55 -16.38
CA LEU A 1050 -22.81 -9.14 -17.72
C LEU A 1050 -23.49 -8.21 -18.72
N SER A 1051 -23.03 -8.20 -19.97
CA SER A 1051 -23.69 -7.49 -21.06
C SER A 1051 -23.53 -8.24 -22.37
N THR A 1052 -24.64 -8.44 -23.08
CA THR A 1052 -24.62 -9.03 -24.43
C THR A 1052 -24.34 -7.92 -25.42
N CYS A 1053 -23.32 -8.10 -26.27
CA CYS A 1053 -22.96 -7.13 -27.30
C CYS A 1053 -22.80 -7.85 -28.63
N THR A 1054 -23.43 -7.34 -29.68
CA THR A 1054 -23.25 -7.80 -31.07
C THR A 1054 -22.47 -6.80 -31.92
N ILE A 1055 -22.26 -5.59 -31.40
CA ILE A 1055 -21.56 -4.48 -32.06
C ILE A 1055 -20.28 -4.15 -31.29
N PHE A 1056 -19.19 -3.89 -32.00
CA PHE A 1056 -17.87 -3.66 -31.41
C PHE A 1056 -17.83 -2.43 -30.50
N GLU A 1057 -18.45 -1.32 -30.91
CA GLU A 1057 -18.48 -0.07 -30.15
C GLU A 1057 -19.19 -0.22 -28.79
N GLU A 1058 -20.31 -0.96 -28.76
CA GLU A 1058 -21.01 -1.31 -27.53
C GLU A 1058 -20.13 -2.14 -26.61
N SER A 1059 -19.36 -3.07 -27.19
CA SER A 1059 -18.43 -3.90 -26.45
C SER A 1059 -17.34 -3.05 -25.79
N LEU A 1060 -16.77 -2.08 -26.50
CA LEU A 1060 -15.75 -1.20 -25.95
C LEU A 1060 -16.32 -0.33 -24.81
N GLN A 1061 -17.55 0.14 -24.95
CA GLN A 1061 -18.24 0.90 -23.90
C GLN A 1061 -18.53 0.04 -22.66
N ALA A 1062 -18.97 -1.20 -22.83
CA ALA A 1062 -19.20 -2.13 -21.74
C ALA A 1062 -17.90 -2.46 -20.97
N ILE A 1063 -16.78 -2.71 -21.68
CA ILE A 1063 -15.46 -2.92 -21.03
C ILE A 1063 -15.01 -1.68 -20.26
N LYS A 1064 -15.24 -0.46 -20.78
CA LYS A 1064 -14.96 0.80 -20.06
C LYS A 1064 -15.76 0.93 -18.76
N GLN A 1065 -16.96 0.38 -18.73
CA GLN A 1065 -17.82 0.33 -17.55
C GLN A 1065 -17.52 -0.86 -16.62
N ASN A 1066 -16.39 -1.56 -16.83
CA ASN A 1066 -15.99 -2.76 -16.07
C ASN A 1066 -17.05 -3.89 -16.14
N LYS A 1067 -17.63 -4.12 -17.32
CA LYS A 1067 -18.53 -5.24 -17.57
C LYS A 1067 -17.82 -6.40 -18.28
N ILE A 1068 -18.38 -7.59 -18.13
CA ILE A 1068 -18.01 -8.79 -18.89
C ILE A 1068 -18.98 -8.93 -20.05
N ILE A 1069 -18.44 -9.18 -21.23
CA ILE A 1069 -19.20 -9.14 -22.48
C ILE A 1069 -19.53 -10.54 -22.93
N TYR A 1070 -20.75 -10.77 -23.37
CA TYR A 1070 -21.16 -11.96 -24.08
C TYR A 1070 -21.37 -11.62 -25.56
N ALA A 1071 -20.52 -12.11 -26.45
CA ALA A 1071 -20.49 -11.65 -27.84
C ALA A 1071 -20.28 -12.77 -28.87
N PRO A 1072 -20.83 -12.63 -30.10
CA PRO A 1072 -20.66 -13.61 -31.16
C PRO A 1072 -19.23 -13.57 -31.69
N PHE A 1073 -18.58 -14.73 -31.83
CA PHE A 1073 -17.16 -14.82 -32.16
C PHE A 1073 -16.86 -16.03 -33.06
N CYS A 1074 -15.86 -15.88 -33.95
CA CYS A 1074 -15.47 -16.89 -34.92
C CYS A 1074 -14.53 -17.98 -34.37
N LEU A 1075 -14.10 -17.86 -33.11
CA LEU A 1075 -13.13 -18.76 -32.42
C LEU A 1075 -11.72 -18.82 -33.05
N GLY A 1076 -11.41 -17.98 -34.04
CA GLY A 1076 -10.09 -17.92 -34.65
C GLY A 1076 -9.04 -17.30 -33.73
N GLN A 1077 -7.92 -17.98 -33.48
CA GLN A 1077 -6.86 -17.50 -32.56
C GLN A 1077 -6.29 -16.12 -32.95
N LYS A 1078 -6.06 -15.89 -34.25
CA LYS A 1078 -5.60 -14.57 -34.74
C LYS A 1078 -6.62 -13.47 -34.46
N CYS A 1079 -7.90 -13.76 -34.67
CA CYS A 1079 -9.00 -12.86 -34.39
C CYS A 1079 -9.11 -12.56 -32.89
N GLU A 1080 -8.80 -13.53 -32.03
CA GLU A 1080 -8.85 -13.39 -30.57
C GLU A 1080 -7.73 -12.47 -30.07
N GLU A 1081 -6.52 -12.64 -30.59
CA GLU A 1081 -5.39 -11.76 -30.28
C GLU A 1081 -5.61 -10.34 -30.79
N GLU A 1082 -6.20 -10.19 -31.98
CA GLU A 1082 -6.56 -8.89 -32.53
C GLU A 1082 -7.63 -8.19 -31.68
N PHE A 1083 -8.70 -8.89 -31.32
CA PHE A 1083 -9.75 -8.36 -30.45
C PHE A 1083 -9.19 -7.90 -29.09
N ARG A 1084 -8.28 -8.68 -28.50
CA ARG A 1084 -7.57 -8.29 -27.27
C ARG A 1084 -6.75 -7.01 -27.45
N LYS A 1085 -6.07 -6.84 -28.58
CA LYS A 1085 -5.31 -5.61 -28.89
C LYS A 1085 -6.25 -4.41 -29.07
N LEU A 1086 -7.32 -4.57 -29.85
CA LEU A 1086 -8.31 -3.51 -30.11
C LEU A 1086 -9.04 -3.03 -28.85
N THR A 1087 -9.25 -3.92 -27.88
CA THR A 1087 -9.91 -3.60 -26.60
C THR A 1087 -8.95 -3.15 -25.50
N THR A 1088 -7.66 -2.98 -25.79
CA THR A 1088 -6.67 -2.43 -24.84
C THR A 1088 -6.86 -0.92 -24.70
N ILE A 1089 -7.08 -0.44 -23.47
CA ILE A 1089 -7.41 0.96 -23.19
C ILE A 1089 -6.20 1.67 -22.58
N VAL A 1090 -5.82 2.83 -23.15
CA VAL A 1090 -4.75 3.68 -22.64
C VAL A 1090 -5.36 4.97 -22.11
N GLU A 1091 -5.35 5.15 -20.78
CA GLU A 1091 -5.78 6.39 -20.12
C GLU A 1091 -4.66 6.89 -19.19
N SER A 1092 -4.32 8.19 -19.29
CA SER A 1092 -3.54 8.97 -18.30
C SER A 1092 -2.56 8.16 -17.42
N ASP A 1093 -1.44 7.73 -18.02
CA ASP A 1093 -0.33 7.00 -17.39
C ASP A 1093 -0.60 5.56 -16.91
N LYS A 1094 -1.75 4.95 -17.25
CA LYS A 1094 -2.02 3.51 -17.02
C LYS A 1094 -2.57 2.80 -18.26
N GLN A 1095 -1.83 1.80 -18.74
CA GLN A 1095 -2.30 0.86 -19.76
C GLN A 1095 -3.18 -0.20 -19.09
N LEU A 1096 -4.49 -0.19 -19.37
CA LEU A 1096 -5.43 -1.21 -18.92
C LEU A 1096 -5.41 -2.38 -19.91
N MET A 1097 -5.22 -3.60 -19.41
CA MET A 1097 -5.22 -4.82 -20.23
C MET A 1097 -6.51 -4.95 -21.05
N GLY A 1098 -6.35 -5.34 -22.32
CA GLY A 1098 -7.47 -5.66 -23.22
C GLY A 1098 -8.24 -6.90 -22.76
N ALA A 1099 -9.46 -7.05 -23.28
CA ALA A 1099 -10.34 -8.15 -22.94
C ALA A 1099 -9.82 -9.46 -23.56
N LYS A 1100 -9.76 -10.51 -22.75
CA LYS A 1100 -9.45 -11.89 -23.18
C LYS A 1100 -10.73 -12.71 -23.25
N SER A 1101 -10.71 -13.81 -23.99
CA SER A 1101 -11.78 -14.80 -23.88
C SER A 1101 -11.69 -15.48 -22.51
N LEU A 1102 -12.83 -15.59 -21.84
CA LEU A 1102 -12.95 -16.25 -20.54
C LEU A 1102 -13.41 -17.69 -20.75
N CYS A 1103 -14.54 -17.89 -21.43
CA CYS A 1103 -15.04 -19.19 -21.85
C CYS A 1103 -16.16 -19.09 -22.90
N ILE A 1104 -16.37 -20.18 -23.61
CA ILE A 1104 -17.59 -20.52 -24.34
C ILE A 1104 -18.54 -21.18 -23.33
N PRO A 1105 -19.64 -20.54 -22.91
CA PRO A 1105 -20.48 -21.10 -21.85
C PRO A 1105 -21.26 -22.32 -22.35
N PHE A 1106 -21.43 -23.31 -21.47
CA PHE A 1106 -22.28 -24.46 -21.80
C PHE A 1106 -23.76 -24.09 -21.85
N LYS A 1107 -24.19 -23.21 -20.95
CA LYS A 1107 -25.54 -22.64 -20.95
C LYS A 1107 -25.57 -21.40 -21.84
N LYS A 1108 -25.94 -21.57 -23.11
CA LYS A 1108 -26.07 -20.45 -24.07
C LYS A 1108 -27.29 -19.59 -23.73
N ILE A 1109 -27.10 -18.27 -23.70
CA ILE A 1109 -28.16 -17.29 -23.39
C ILE A 1109 -28.89 -16.84 -24.67
N ALA A 1110 -28.25 -16.97 -25.82
CA ALA A 1110 -28.79 -16.62 -27.13
C ALA A 1110 -28.27 -17.58 -28.20
N VAL A 1111 -29.08 -17.82 -29.24
CA VAL A 1111 -28.66 -18.48 -30.49
C VAL A 1111 -27.87 -17.46 -31.31
N VAL A 1112 -26.82 -17.87 -32.02
CA VAL A 1112 -26.03 -16.98 -32.90
C VAL A 1112 -26.94 -16.47 -34.01
N THR A 1113 -27.39 -15.22 -33.87
CA THR A 1113 -28.22 -14.52 -34.85
C THR A 1113 -27.44 -13.43 -35.60
N SER A 1114 -26.20 -13.17 -35.21
CA SER A 1114 -25.32 -12.20 -35.88
C SER A 1114 -24.61 -12.85 -37.05
N GLU A 1115 -24.68 -12.21 -38.22
CA GLU A 1115 -23.88 -12.59 -39.40
C GLU A 1115 -22.41 -12.16 -39.28
N LYS A 1116 -22.07 -11.31 -38.30
CA LYS A 1116 -20.75 -10.71 -38.12
C LYS A 1116 -20.13 -11.04 -36.76
N CYS A 1117 -18.83 -11.28 -36.77
CA CYS A 1117 -18.00 -11.46 -35.58
C CYS A 1117 -17.88 -10.13 -34.80
N ILE A 1118 -17.75 -10.19 -33.47
CA ILE A 1118 -17.58 -8.98 -32.62
C ILE A 1118 -16.28 -8.22 -32.91
N ASN A 1119 -15.27 -8.88 -33.48
CA ASN A 1119 -14.08 -8.19 -33.98
C ASN A 1119 -14.43 -7.51 -35.33
N PRO A 1120 -14.35 -6.16 -35.43
CA PRO A 1120 -14.76 -5.43 -36.63
C PRO A 1120 -13.89 -5.74 -37.86
N ASN A 1121 -12.67 -6.23 -37.65
CA ASN A 1121 -11.73 -6.57 -38.72
C ASN A 1121 -11.89 -8.02 -39.22
N CYS A 1122 -12.77 -8.81 -38.60
CA CYS A 1122 -12.98 -10.22 -38.93
C CYS A 1122 -14.12 -10.39 -39.94
N THR A 1123 -13.82 -11.04 -41.07
CA THR A 1123 -14.80 -11.37 -42.12
C THR A 1123 -15.41 -12.76 -41.98
N SER A 1124 -14.91 -13.59 -41.07
CA SER A 1124 -15.45 -14.93 -40.80
C SER A 1124 -16.78 -14.86 -40.02
N THR A 1125 -17.69 -15.77 -40.35
CA THR A 1125 -18.96 -15.95 -39.64
C THR A 1125 -18.70 -16.42 -38.21
N PRO A 1126 -19.36 -15.84 -37.19
CA PRO A 1126 -19.25 -16.30 -35.81
C PRO A 1126 -19.83 -17.72 -35.66
N THR A 1127 -19.13 -18.58 -34.93
CA THR A 1127 -19.54 -19.97 -34.70
C THR A 1127 -20.19 -20.16 -33.34
N ASP A 1128 -19.83 -19.32 -32.36
CA ASP A 1128 -20.33 -19.39 -30.99
C ASP A 1128 -20.41 -18.01 -30.34
N TYR A 1129 -21.07 -17.94 -29.18
CA TYR A 1129 -20.91 -16.81 -28.28
C TYR A 1129 -19.85 -17.10 -27.22
N VAL A 1130 -19.06 -16.08 -26.90
CA VAL A 1130 -17.95 -16.17 -25.96
C VAL A 1130 -18.06 -15.06 -24.92
N TYR A 1131 -17.75 -15.39 -23.67
CA TYR A 1131 -17.55 -14.37 -22.65
C TYR A 1131 -16.17 -13.75 -22.79
N PHE A 1132 -16.10 -12.42 -22.93
CA PHE A 1132 -14.87 -11.63 -22.96
C PHE A 1132 -14.80 -10.70 -21.76
N GLY A 1133 -13.61 -10.55 -21.19
CA GLY A 1133 -13.40 -9.61 -20.11
C GLY A 1133 -11.95 -9.47 -19.71
N ARG A 1134 -11.70 -8.59 -18.75
CA ARG A 1134 -10.38 -8.49 -18.12
C ARG A 1134 -10.24 -9.66 -17.14
N SER A 1135 -9.12 -10.36 -17.17
CA SER A 1135 -8.82 -11.42 -16.20
C SER A 1135 -7.89 -10.91 -15.09
N TYR A 1136 -7.92 -11.59 -13.94
CA TYR A 1136 -7.09 -11.26 -12.79
C TYR A 1136 -5.64 -11.70 -12.90
#